data_AF-A0A1G1JD64-F1
#
_entry.id   AF-A0A1G1JD64-F1
#
_cell.length_a   1.000
_cell.length_b   1.000
_cell.length_c   1.000
_cell.angle_alpha   90.00
_cell.angle_beta   90.00
_cell.angle_gamma   90.00
#
_symmetry.space_group_name_H-M   'P 1'
#
loop_
_entity.id
_entity.type
_entity.pdbx_description
1 polymer ?
#
loop_
_entity_poly.entity_id
_entity_poly.type
_entity_poly.pdbx_seq_one_letter_code
_entity_poly.pdbx_strand_id
1 'polypeptide(L)'
;MPIQLDLFQQNAIDAIRKNHSVLVSAPTGAGKTLIAEAAINKALSQQKTVVYTAPIKALSNQKFRDFQALYPCPVGILTGDVSIRPDAPILIMTTEIYRNKLFEHAQGTEHIGWVIFDEIHYMDDPERGTVWEEAILFTPEETNILALSATAPNIGQIAEWIKSIHPSRPLTVVEEEKRPVPLHFLFQCQGKILRDMPQLFREGYLNRDSWRLSSRERRRGMRPLKPKPNRLDHHIEHLLAQQHLPAIHFVFGRKQTEFLAWEAARFDFLKTEERAAITADYDQLIAKYEITAEKSAQDLRPLIQQGIAYHHAGMLPTLKEVVERLFTSRQIKLIFTTETFALGINMPARSVIFDELSKFYGKGFQYLTTRDFYQMAGRAGRRGLDAEGFVYSRINPSDIAFSDIKRILHGKPEPIRSQLNTSYATLLNLYRDLGQKLIEIYPKTFHHFQSHTTHRREGHDLIKNRLLLLEHMGYLNTGGLTAKGHFAADYFGYELILTEMNANGFLDQLSAVDLSAFLSSLIYEPRKKDAPPHLKPKHADFQLRIDQIFTEIFRNELRHRIPSHRLRAHFHLARTVESWAQGEKFHRLFRHTHTDEGELVRHLRMIIQLLRDLMHGNETSENLRKTAGKAFGLINRDIVDAEKQLRIH
;
A
#
# COMPACT_ATOMS: atom_id res chain seq x y z
N MET A 1 -17.49 -18.10 24.54
CA MET A 1 -17.71 -19.42 23.91
C MET A 1 -16.47 -19.77 23.10
N PRO A 2 -16.01 -21.03 23.06
CA PRO A 2 -14.93 -21.41 22.16
C PRO A 2 -15.35 -21.13 20.72
N ILE A 3 -14.49 -20.46 19.96
CA ILE A 3 -14.75 -20.17 18.53
C ILE A 3 -14.71 -21.51 17.79
N GLN A 4 -15.83 -21.89 17.18
CA GLN A 4 -15.89 -23.06 16.31
C GLN A 4 -15.13 -22.74 15.01
N LEU A 5 -14.09 -23.51 14.72
CA LEU A 5 -13.28 -23.34 13.52
C LEU A 5 -14.01 -23.90 12.29
N ASP A 6 -13.98 -23.15 11.20
CA ASP A 6 -14.47 -23.61 9.90
C ASP A 6 -13.55 -24.74 9.36
N LEU A 7 -14.07 -25.62 8.49
CA LEU A 7 -13.32 -26.78 7.99
C LEU A 7 -11.99 -26.38 7.31
N PHE A 8 -11.99 -25.31 6.51
CA PHE A 8 -10.76 -24.83 5.87
C PHE A 8 -9.72 -24.35 6.89
N GLN A 9 -10.16 -23.75 8.01
CA GLN A 9 -9.27 -23.33 9.09
C GLN A 9 -8.67 -24.55 9.79
N GLN A 10 -9.48 -25.59 10.07
CA GLN A 10 -9.01 -26.84 10.66
C GLN A 10 -7.95 -27.49 9.78
N ASN A 11 -8.22 -27.63 8.47
CA ASN A 11 -7.29 -28.20 7.50
C ASN A 11 -5.96 -27.44 7.46
N ALA A 12 -6.00 -26.10 7.44
CA ALA A 12 -4.80 -25.26 7.45
C ALA A 12 -4.01 -25.42 8.76
N ILE A 13 -4.70 -25.41 9.91
CA ILE A 13 -4.08 -25.56 11.23
C ILE A 13 -3.45 -26.95 11.39
N ASP A 14 -4.10 -28.00 10.89
CA ASP A 14 -3.56 -29.37 10.93
C ASP A 14 -2.32 -29.52 10.06
N ALA A 15 -2.26 -28.85 8.90
CA ALA A 15 -1.05 -28.78 8.09
C ALA A 15 0.08 -28.04 8.84
N ILE A 16 -0.21 -26.92 9.51
CA ILE A 16 0.76 -26.19 10.34
C ILE A 16 1.28 -27.07 11.49
N ARG A 17 0.40 -27.83 12.15
CA ARG A 17 0.78 -28.77 13.22
C ARG A 17 1.79 -29.80 12.74
N LYS A 18 1.62 -30.29 11.49
CA LYS A 18 2.53 -31.22 10.80
C LYS A 18 3.81 -30.56 10.27
N ASN A 19 4.06 -29.28 10.55
CA ASN A 19 5.16 -28.48 9.98
C ASN A 19 5.13 -28.42 8.44
N HIS A 20 3.95 -28.40 7.84
CA HIS A 20 3.82 -28.10 6.42
C HIS A 20 3.68 -26.60 6.24
N SER A 21 4.36 -26.05 5.25
CA SER A 21 4.02 -24.73 4.73
C SER A 21 2.60 -24.76 4.16
N VAL A 22 1.89 -23.65 4.24
CA VAL A 22 0.48 -23.57 3.86
C VAL A 22 0.22 -22.33 3.03
N LEU A 23 -0.49 -22.50 1.92
CA LEU A 23 -1.04 -21.40 1.14
C LEU A 23 -2.57 -21.43 1.28
N VAL A 24 -3.16 -20.37 1.84
CA VAL A 24 -4.60 -20.23 2.04
C VAL A 24 -5.16 -19.18 1.09
N SER A 25 -6.15 -19.57 0.27
CA SER A 25 -7.00 -18.66 -0.50
C SER A 25 -8.39 -18.64 0.13
N ALA A 26 -8.81 -17.51 0.69
CA ALA A 26 -10.15 -17.40 1.28
C ALA A 26 -10.68 -15.95 1.19
N PRO A 27 -12.01 -15.74 1.11
CA PRO A 27 -12.60 -14.41 1.08
C PRO A 27 -12.16 -13.51 2.25
N THR A 28 -12.20 -12.20 2.02
CA THR A 28 -12.02 -11.22 3.10
C THR A 28 -13.11 -11.39 4.16
N GLY A 29 -12.72 -11.40 5.44
CA GLY A 29 -13.63 -11.67 6.55
C GLY A 29 -13.84 -13.15 6.87
N ALA A 30 -13.21 -14.08 6.14
CA ALA A 30 -13.28 -15.53 6.43
C ALA A 30 -12.57 -15.95 7.73
N GLY A 31 -11.82 -15.06 8.40
CA GLY A 31 -11.11 -15.38 9.64
C GLY A 31 -9.72 -16.00 9.43
N LYS A 32 -9.00 -15.59 8.37
CA LYS A 32 -7.61 -16.02 8.09
C LYS A 32 -6.64 -15.75 9.25
N THR A 33 -6.94 -14.76 10.10
CA THR A 33 -6.10 -14.39 11.25
C THR A 33 -5.92 -15.54 12.25
N LEU A 34 -6.93 -16.40 12.44
CA LEU A 34 -6.80 -17.58 13.31
C LEU A 34 -5.75 -18.58 12.81
N ILE A 35 -5.54 -18.65 11.49
CA ILE A 35 -4.51 -19.50 10.88
C ILE A 35 -3.12 -18.90 11.12
N ALA A 36 -2.99 -17.56 11.03
CA ALA A 36 -1.77 -16.86 11.38
C ALA A 36 -1.38 -17.06 12.85
N GLU A 37 -2.36 -16.95 13.77
CA GLU A 37 -2.16 -17.21 15.19
C GLU A 37 -1.68 -18.65 15.45
N ALA A 38 -2.20 -19.63 14.71
CA ALA A 38 -1.72 -21.01 14.83
C ALA A 38 -0.24 -21.17 14.41
N ALA A 39 0.19 -20.50 13.34
CA ALA A 39 1.59 -20.49 12.92
C ALA A 39 2.50 -19.78 13.94
N ILE A 40 2.05 -18.66 14.50
CA ILE A 40 2.77 -17.94 15.58
C ILE A 40 2.95 -18.86 16.79
N ASN A 41 1.86 -19.45 17.28
CA ASN A 41 1.91 -20.37 18.42
C ASN A 41 2.82 -21.59 18.16
N LYS A 42 2.81 -22.10 16.92
CA LYS A 42 3.70 -23.19 16.51
C LYS A 42 5.18 -22.77 16.59
N ALA A 43 5.55 -21.63 16.03
CA ALA A 43 6.92 -21.12 16.09
C ALA A 43 7.40 -20.90 17.54
N LEU A 44 6.56 -20.27 18.37
CA LEU A 44 6.85 -20.05 19.78
C LEU A 44 7.05 -21.35 20.55
N SER A 45 6.23 -22.39 20.28
CA SER A 45 6.39 -23.71 20.90
C SER A 45 7.71 -24.40 20.53
N GLN A 46 8.32 -24.01 19.41
CA GLN A 46 9.61 -24.49 18.93
C GLN A 46 10.77 -23.58 19.36
N GLN A 47 10.50 -22.56 20.17
CA GLN A 47 11.47 -21.51 20.56
C GLN A 47 12.12 -20.83 19.34
N LYS A 48 11.39 -20.77 18.23
CA LYS A 48 11.82 -20.08 17.00
C LYS A 48 11.11 -18.74 16.87
N THR A 49 11.76 -17.83 16.15
CA THR A 49 11.14 -16.54 15.81
C THR A 49 10.14 -16.71 14.68
N VAL A 50 9.06 -15.93 14.73
CA VAL A 50 8.08 -15.81 13.66
C VAL A 50 8.10 -14.40 13.08
N VAL A 51 8.12 -14.33 11.76
CA VAL A 51 8.00 -13.07 11.02
C VAL A 51 6.61 -12.97 10.41
N TYR A 52 5.87 -11.92 10.73
CA TYR A 52 4.62 -11.55 10.07
C TYR A 52 4.91 -10.39 9.11
N THR A 53 4.75 -10.64 7.81
CA THR A 53 4.87 -9.62 6.78
C THR A 53 3.50 -9.08 6.39
N ALA A 54 3.38 -7.75 6.32
CA ALA A 54 2.17 -7.06 5.88
C ALA A 54 2.47 -6.14 4.69
N PRO A 55 1.56 -6.05 3.70
CA PRO A 55 1.73 -5.20 2.52
C PRO A 55 1.80 -3.71 2.84
N ILE A 56 1.21 -3.23 3.93
CA ILE A 56 1.14 -1.80 4.21
C ILE A 56 1.48 -1.50 5.67
N LYS A 57 2.06 -0.32 5.90
CA LYS A 57 2.44 0.16 7.24
C LYS A 57 1.24 0.24 8.19
N ALA A 58 0.07 0.67 7.70
CA ALA A 58 -1.15 0.75 8.50
C ALA A 58 -1.55 -0.63 9.06
N LEU A 59 -1.53 -1.67 8.21
CA LEU A 59 -1.80 -3.04 8.64
C LEU A 59 -0.72 -3.59 9.57
N SER A 60 0.56 -3.25 9.33
CA SER A 60 1.65 -3.61 10.24
C SER A 60 1.43 -3.04 11.64
N ASN A 61 1.06 -1.75 11.73
CA ASN A 61 0.76 -1.08 12.99
C ASN A 61 -0.47 -1.67 13.68
N GLN A 62 -1.50 -2.03 12.92
CA GLN A 62 -2.69 -2.71 13.46
C GLN A 62 -2.30 -4.06 14.07
N LYS A 63 -1.61 -4.91 13.30
CA LYS A 63 -1.19 -6.24 13.76
C LYS A 63 -0.26 -6.18 14.95
N PHE A 64 0.58 -5.14 15.04
CA PHE A 64 1.42 -4.91 16.21
C PHE A 64 0.61 -4.72 17.48
N ARG A 65 -0.46 -3.93 17.42
CA ARG A 65 -1.35 -3.73 18.58
C ARG A 65 -2.14 -4.98 18.89
N ASP A 66 -2.71 -5.63 17.87
CA ASP A 66 -3.50 -6.86 18.03
C ASP A 66 -2.65 -7.95 18.70
N PHE A 67 -1.42 -8.17 18.23
CA PHE A 67 -0.53 -9.19 18.79
C PHE A 67 0.07 -8.79 20.14
N GLN A 68 0.35 -7.51 20.39
CA GLN A 68 0.75 -7.06 21.72
C GLN A 68 -0.34 -7.29 22.77
N ALA A 69 -1.61 -7.11 22.40
CA ALA A 69 -2.73 -7.38 23.30
C ALA A 69 -2.98 -8.88 23.49
N LEU A 70 -2.70 -9.69 22.46
CA LEU A 70 -2.98 -11.13 22.46
C LEU A 70 -1.89 -11.96 23.12
N TYR A 71 -0.62 -11.62 22.93
CA TYR A 71 0.52 -12.42 23.38
C TYR A 71 1.21 -11.79 24.59
N PRO A 72 1.57 -12.59 25.61
CA PRO A 72 2.27 -12.08 26.79
C PRO A 72 3.76 -11.83 26.53
N CYS A 73 4.33 -12.36 25.44
CA CYS A 73 5.72 -12.15 25.08
C CYS A 73 5.93 -10.82 24.33
N PRO A 74 7.17 -10.29 24.31
CA PRO A 74 7.47 -9.10 23.54
C PRO A 74 7.17 -9.30 22.05
N VAL A 75 6.45 -8.34 21.46
CA VAL A 75 6.26 -8.23 20.00
C VAL A 75 7.11 -7.08 19.48
N GLY A 76 7.79 -7.27 18.36
CA GLY A 76 8.58 -6.25 17.67
C GLY A 76 7.89 -5.77 16.39
N ILE A 77 8.22 -4.54 15.97
CA ILE A 77 7.80 -3.99 14.68
C ILE A 77 8.98 -3.34 13.96
N LEU A 78 9.18 -3.71 12.69
CA LEU A 78 10.23 -3.23 11.82
C LEU A 78 9.61 -2.73 10.52
N THR A 79 9.54 -1.42 10.37
CA THR A 79 9.12 -0.75 9.13
C THR A 79 10.22 0.23 8.72
N GLY A 80 10.15 0.80 7.51
CA GLY A 80 11.08 1.88 7.16
C GLY A 80 11.06 3.05 8.16
N ASP A 81 9.90 3.37 8.73
CA ASP A 81 9.80 4.52 9.62
C ASP A 81 10.30 4.20 11.05
N VAL A 82 10.06 2.98 11.53
CA VAL A 82 10.16 2.61 12.94
C VAL A 82 10.79 1.24 13.14
N SER A 83 11.70 1.15 14.12
CA SER A 83 12.31 -0.10 14.58
C SER A 83 12.15 -0.23 16.09
N ILE A 84 11.22 -1.07 16.53
CA ILE A 84 10.93 -1.31 17.96
C ILE A 84 11.11 -2.79 18.27
N ARG A 85 11.96 -3.09 19.27
CA ARG A 85 12.27 -4.46 19.75
C ARG A 85 12.65 -5.43 18.61
N PRO A 86 13.77 -5.18 17.90
CA PRO A 86 14.19 -6.00 16.74
C PRO A 86 14.46 -7.47 17.09
N ASP A 87 14.72 -7.78 18.36
CA ASP A 87 15.05 -9.12 18.87
C ASP A 87 13.85 -9.86 19.48
N ALA A 88 12.63 -9.35 19.28
CA ALA A 88 11.42 -9.97 19.79
C ALA A 88 11.11 -11.32 19.08
N PRO A 89 10.56 -12.32 19.77
CA PRO A 89 10.22 -13.62 19.16
C PRO A 89 9.08 -13.54 18.14
N ILE A 90 8.26 -12.50 18.19
CA ILE A 90 7.24 -12.18 17.18
C ILE A 90 7.66 -10.86 16.52
N LEU A 91 8.02 -10.89 15.25
CA LEU A 91 8.42 -9.71 14.48
C LEU A 91 7.37 -9.40 13.42
N ILE A 92 6.86 -8.17 13.44
CA ILE A 92 6.00 -7.66 12.38
C ILE A 92 6.81 -6.74 11.50
N MET A 93 6.77 -6.93 10.19
CA MET A 93 7.50 -6.07 9.27
C MET A 93 6.75 -5.87 7.96
N THR A 94 7.14 -4.86 7.18
CA THR A 94 6.70 -4.83 5.78
C THR A 94 7.47 -5.87 4.97
N THR A 95 6.91 -6.32 3.85
CA THR A 95 7.58 -7.29 2.98
C THR A 95 8.95 -6.80 2.51
N GLU A 96 9.10 -5.49 2.29
CA GLU A 96 10.38 -4.86 1.92
C GLU A 96 11.45 -5.04 2.97
N ILE A 97 11.11 -4.84 4.25
CA ILE A 97 12.07 -4.97 5.35
C ILE A 97 12.50 -6.43 5.51
N TYR A 98 11.56 -7.38 5.35
CA TYR A 98 11.90 -8.81 5.34
C TYR A 98 12.83 -9.16 4.17
N ARG A 99 12.52 -8.69 2.96
CA ARG A 99 13.34 -8.87 1.76
C ARG A 99 14.75 -8.30 1.94
N ASN A 100 14.87 -7.09 2.49
CA ASN A 100 16.18 -6.48 2.75
C ASN A 100 16.98 -7.30 3.77
N LYS A 101 16.35 -7.79 4.84
CA LYS A 101 17.01 -8.69 5.81
C LYS A 101 17.56 -9.96 5.17
N LEU A 102 16.84 -10.53 4.20
CA LEU A 102 17.32 -11.70 3.45
C LEU A 102 18.59 -11.39 2.63
N PHE A 103 18.74 -10.15 2.14
CA PHE A 103 19.92 -9.74 1.36
C PHE A 103 21.09 -9.29 2.22
N GLU A 104 20.84 -8.70 3.39
CA GLU A 104 21.89 -8.15 4.26
C GLU A 104 22.59 -9.23 5.11
N HIS A 105 21.86 -10.25 5.60
CA HIS A 105 22.39 -11.20 6.58
C HIS A 105 21.80 -12.61 6.43
N ALA A 106 22.46 -13.50 5.66
CA ALA A 106 22.08 -14.92 5.60
C ALA A 106 22.13 -15.61 6.99
N GLN A 107 23.06 -15.21 7.87
CA GLN A 107 23.21 -15.77 9.22
C GLN A 107 22.16 -15.24 10.22
N GLY A 108 21.47 -14.14 9.90
CA GLY A 108 20.49 -13.50 10.78
C GLY A 108 19.08 -14.07 10.66
N THR A 109 18.83 -15.00 9.73
CA THR A 109 17.50 -15.56 9.47
C THR A 109 17.38 -17.03 9.87
N GLU A 110 18.48 -17.67 10.27
CA GLU A 110 18.54 -19.10 10.64
C GLU A 110 17.61 -19.50 11.80
N HIS A 111 17.28 -18.54 12.67
CA HIS A 111 16.41 -18.75 13.83
C HIS A 111 14.92 -18.52 13.52
N ILE A 112 14.57 -18.13 12.29
CA ILE A 112 13.19 -17.93 11.87
C ILE A 112 12.58 -19.30 11.56
N GLY A 113 11.54 -19.67 12.31
CA GLY A 113 10.82 -20.93 12.09
C GLY A 113 9.70 -20.80 11.06
N TRP A 114 9.06 -19.63 11.04
CA TRP A 114 7.89 -19.35 10.22
C TRP A 114 7.94 -17.91 9.70
N VAL A 115 7.62 -17.75 8.42
CA VAL A 115 7.28 -16.46 7.82
C VAL A 115 5.82 -16.50 7.34
N ILE A 116 5.06 -15.47 7.72
CA ILE A 116 3.67 -15.27 7.34
C ILE A 116 3.64 -14.16 6.29
N PHE A 117 3.18 -14.47 5.08
CA PHE A 117 2.89 -13.49 4.03
C PHE A 117 1.40 -13.18 4.03
N ASP A 118 1.04 -12.04 4.62
CA ASP A 118 -0.33 -11.55 4.55
C ASP A 118 -0.61 -10.89 3.20
N GLU A 119 -1.83 -11.10 2.70
CA GLU A 119 -2.32 -10.59 1.42
C GLU A 119 -1.35 -10.82 0.24
N ILE A 120 -0.86 -12.06 0.04
CA ILE A 120 0.10 -12.42 -1.04
C ILE A 120 -0.36 -12.05 -2.45
N HIS A 121 -1.66 -11.82 -2.67
CA HIS A 121 -2.18 -11.30 -3.94
C HIS A 121 -1.64 -9.91 -4.31
N TYR A 122 -1.01 -9.18 -3.37
CA TYR A 122 -0.22 -7.98 -3.63
C TYR A 122 1.04 -8.22 -4.48
N MET A 123 1.40 -9.48 -4.74
CA MET A 123 2.43 -9.82 -5.73
C MET A 123 2.09 -9.32 -7.14
N ASP A 124 0.81 -9.05 -7.43
CA ASP A 124 0.34 -8.43 -8.68
C ASP A 124 0.35 -6.90 -8.65
N ASP A 125 0.85 -6.28 -7.58
CA ASP A 125 0.99 -4.82 -7.48
C ASP A 125 2.12 -4.33 -8.42
N PRO A 126 1.85 -3.43 -9.38
CA PRO A 126 2.85 -3.03 -10.38
C PRO A 126 4.08 -2.31 -9.82
N GLU A 127 3.99 -1.71 -8.63
CA GLU A 127 5.08 -0.94 -8.03
C GLU A 127 5.89 -1.79 -7.04
N ARG A 128 5.21 -2.66 -6.29
CA ARG A 128 5.79 -3.36 -5.13
C ARG A 128 5.79 -4.87 -5.24
N GLY A 129 5.09 -5.45 -6.21
CA GLY A 129 4.89 -6.90 -6.35
C GLY A 129 6.19 -7.70 -6.45
N THR A 130 7.25 -7.13 -7.04
CA THR A 130 8.60 -7.72 -7.12
C THR A 130 9.14 -8.15 -5.74
N VAL A 131 8.79 -7.41 -4.69
CA VAL A 131 9.30 -7.64 -3.33
C VAL A 131 8.77 -8.96 -2.75
N TRP A 132 7.51 -9.32 -3.03
CA TRP A 132 6.95 -10.61 -2.59
C TRP A 132 7.64 -11.77 -3.29
N GLU A 133 7.84 -11.63 -4.59
CA GLU A 133 8.49 -12.65 -5.40
C GLU A 133 9.92 -12.91 -4.92
N GLU A 134 10.71 -11.84 -4.71
CA GLU A 134 12.06 -11.90 -4.14
C GLU A 134 12.04 -12.50 -2.72
N ALA A 135 11.16 -12.02 -1.83
CA ALA A 135 11.09 -12.50 -0.46
C ALA A 135 10.79 -14.01 -0.37
N ILE A 136 9.85 -14.51 -1.18
CA ILE A 136 9.50 -15.93 -1.23
C ILE A 136 10.66 -16.74 -1.85
N LEU A 137 11.30 -16.22 -2.89
CA LEU A 137 12.40 -16.87 -3.58
C LEU A 137 13.61 -17.10 -2.66
N PHE A 138 13.97 -16.09 -1.88
CA PHE A 138 15.16 -16.12 -1.01
C PHE A 138 14.89 -16.59 0.42
N THR A 139 13.64 -16.91 0.79
CA THR A 139 13.35 -17.47 2.12
C THR A 139 14.02 -18.85 2.28
N PRO A 140 14.87 -19.07 3.31
CA PRO A 140 15.59 -20.32 3.52
C PRO A 140 14.70 -21.57 3.56
N GLU A 141 15.17 -22.71 3.02
CA GLU A 141 14.36 -23.94 2.90
C GLU A 141 13.82 -24.43 4.27
N GLU A 142 14.58 -24.21 5.35
CA GLU A 142 14.26 -24.59 6.72
C GLU A 142 13.13 -23.74 7.33
N THR A 143 12.86 -22.56 6.77
CA THR A 143 11.78 -21.68 7.20
C THR A 143 10.46 -22.09 6.54
N ASN A 144 9.43 -22.30 7.35
CA ASN A 144 8.09 -22.59 6.85
C ASN A 144 7.38 -21.31 6.39
N ILE A 145 6.60 -21.43 5.31
CA ILE A 145 5.82 -20.34 4.75
C ILE A 145 4.34 -20.55 5.07
N LEU A 146 3.70 -19.54 5.65
CA LEU A 146 2.26 -19.38 5.64
C LEU A 146 1.90 -18.21 4.73
N ALA A 147 1.31 -18.48 3.57
CA ALA A 147 0.85 -17.44 2.65
C ALA A 147 -0.68 -17.30 2.72
N LEU A 148 -1.16 -16.10 3.03
CA LEU A 148 -2.58 -15.78 3.15
C LEU A 148 -3.00 -14.88 1.98
N SER A 149 -4.10 -15.26 1.31
CA SER A 149 -4.62 -14.52 0.17
C SER A 149 -6.13 -14.30 0.28
N ALA A 150 -6.63 -13.21 -0.29
CA ALA A 150 -7.97 -13.16 -0.84
C ALA A 150 -8.15 -14.22 -1.95
N THR A 151 -9.39 -14.53 -2.31
CA THR A 151 -9.72 -15.48 -3.37
C THR A 151 -9.01 -15.09 -4.68
N ALA A 152 -8.21 -16.00 -5.22
CA ALA A 152 -7.50 -15.80 -6.48
C ALA A 152 -7.50 -17.10 -7.31
N PRO A 153 -7.70 -17.03 -8.63
CA PRO A 153 -7.99 -18.21 -9.46
C PRO A 153 -6.76 -19.08 -9.76
N ASN A 154 -5.55 -18.56 -9.55
CA ASN A 154 -4.30 -19.22 -9.89
C ASN A 154 -3.40 -19.46 -8.66
N ILE A 155 -4.01 -19.64 -7.48
CA ILE A 155 -3.27 -19.99 -6.27
C ILE A 155 -2.50 -21.31 -6.42
N GLY A 156 -3.08 -22.32 -7.10
CA GLY A 156 -2.37 -23.55 -7.45
C GLY A 156 -1.08 -23.30 -8.23
N GLN A 157 -1.08 -22.35 -9.17
CA GLN A 157 0.11 -21.97 -9.95
C GLN A 157 1.21 -21.38 -9.06
N ILE A 158 0.85 -20.54 -8.07
CA ILE A 158 1.81 -19.99 -7.11
C ILE A 158 2.38 -21.10 -6.23
N ALA A 159 1.54 -22.04 -5.79
CA ALA A 159 1.99 -23.17 -5.00
C ALA A 159 2.95 -24.09 -5.78
N GLU A 160 2.68 -24.36 -7.05
CA GLU A 160 3.59 -25.09 -7.94
C GLU A 160 4.92 -24.36 -8.13
N TRP A 161 4.88 -23.04 -8.31
CA TRP A 161 6.09 -22.24 -8.37
C TRP A 161 6.91 -22.37 -7.08
N ILE A 162 6.31 -22.14 -5.91
CA ILE A 162 6.99 -22.26 -4.59
C ILE A 162 7.59 -23.66 -4.42
N LYS A 163 6.88 -24.73 -4.79
CA LYS A 163 7.40 -26.10 -4.74
C LYS A 163 8.59 -26.32 -5.68
N SER A 164 8.60 -25.66 -6.84
CA SER A 164 9.69 -25.82 -7.81
C SER A 164 10.99 -25.15 -7.36
N ILE A 165 10.90 -24.06 -6.58
CA ILE A 165 12.07 -23.37 -6.04
C ILE A 165 12.50 -23.87 -4.66
N HIS A 166 11.60 -24.50 -3.90
CA HIS A 166 11.84 -25.07 -2.57
C HIS A 166 11.32 -26.52 -2.49
N PRO A 167 11.98 -27.49 -3.15
CA PRO A 167 11.46 -28.86 -3.34
C PRO A 167 11.41 -29.68 -2.04
N SER A 168 12.26 -29.36 -1.06
CA SER A 168 12.30 -30.02 0.24
C SER A 168 11.19 -29.55 1.19
N ARG A 169 10.53 -28.41 0.88
CA ARG A 169 9.53 -27.77 1.74
C ARG A 169 8.14 -28.36 1.45
N PRO A 170 7.52 -29.11 2.38
CA PRO A 170 6.16 -29.60 2.18
C PRO A 170 5.18 -28.42 2.14
N LEU A 171 4.34 -28.35 1.11
CA LEU A 171 3.39 -27.26 0.91
C LEU A 171 1.97 -27.79 0.68
N THR A 172 1.04 -27.34 1.53
CA THR A 172 -0.40 -27.64 1.46
C THR A 172 -1.16 -26.42 0.96
N VAL A 173 -2.06 -26.62 -0.01
CA VAL A 173 -2.94 -25.55 -0.51
C VAL A 173 -4.33 -25.75 0.10
N VAL A 174 -4.90 -24.68 0.63
CA VAL A 174 -6.25 -24.65 1.22
C VAL A 174 -7.05 -23.54 0.56
N GLU A 175 -8.17 -23.89 -0.05
CA GLU A 175 -9.05 -22.94 -0.73
C GLU A 175 -10.43 -22.95 -0.08
N GLU A 176 -10.99 -21.77 0.12
CA GLU A 176 -12.36 -21.54 0.53
C GLU A 176 -12.97 -20.50 -0.42
N GLU A 177 -14.14 -20.79 -0.95
CA GLU A 177 -14.86 -19.87 -1.86
C GLU A 177 -16.06 -19.23 -1.17
N LYS A 178 -16.61 -19.87 -0.13
CA LYS A 178 -17.84 -19.41 0.53
C LYS A 178 -17.52 -18.36 1.56
N ARG A 179 -18.22 -17.23 1.45
CA ARG A 179 -18.16 -16.17 2.45
C ARG A 179 -19.01 -16.52 3.66
N PRO A 180 -18.53 -16.28 4.91
CA PRO A 180 -19.33 -16.54 6.11
C PRO A 180 -20.62 -15.72 6.20
N VAL A 181 -20.60 -14.49 5.65
CA VAL A 181 -21.77 -13.60 5.59
C VAL A 181 -22.09 -13.35 4.11
N PRO A 182 -23.29 -13.69 3.62
CA PRO A 182 -23.68 -13.44 2.23
C PRO A 182 -23.78 -11.94 1.94
N LEU A 183 -23.59 -11.57 0.67
CA LEU A 183 -23.67 -10.20 0.18
C LEU A 183 -24.90 -10.00 -0.71
N HIS A 184 -25.65 -8.93 -0.47
CA HIS A 184 -26.73 -8.45 -1.33
C HIS A 184 -26.28 -7.24 -2.14
N PHE A 185 -26.44 -7.30 -3.45
CA PHE A 185 -26.04 -6.21 -4.36
C PHE A 185 -27.24 -5.35 -4.75
N LEU A 186 -27.24 -4.10 -4.31
CA LEU A 186 -28.24 -3.08 -4.61
C LEU A 186 -27.62 -1.95 -5.45
N PHE A 187 -28.46 -1.21 -6.17
CA PHE A 187 -28.02 -0.17 -7.08
C PHE A 187 -28.80 1.12 -6.88
N GLN A 188 -28.11 2.25 -6.75
CA GLN A 188 -28.75 3.55 -6.91
C GLN A 188 -28.64 3.97 -8.37
N CYS A 189 -29.75 4.03 -9.09
CA CYS A 189 -29.77 4.40 -10.50
C CYS A 189 -31.04 5.21 -10.84
N GLN A 190 -30.88 6.28 -11.62
CA GLN A 190 -31.97 7.19 -12.00
C GLN A 190 -32.79 7.70 -10.80
N GLY A 191 -32.13 7.95 -9.66
CA GLY A 191 -32.76 8.43 -8.44
C GLY A 191 -33.59 7.40 -7.67
N LYS A 192 -33.52 6.10 -8.03
CA LYS A 192 -34.16 4.99 -7.32
C LYS A 192 -33.13 4.02 -6.75
N ILE A 193 -33.52 3.29 -5.71
CA ILE A 193 -32.79 2.11 -5.22
C ILE A 193 -33.40 0.85 -5.84
N LEU A 194 -32.59 0.08 -6.55
CA LEU A 194 -32.94 -1.13 -7.28
C LEU A 194 -32.29 -2.33 -6.59
N ARG A 195 -33.00 -3.44 -6.48
CA ARG A 195 -32.63 -4.57 -5.60
C ARG A 195 -31.76 -5.64 -6.27
N ASP A 196 -31.72 -5.67 -7.59
CA ASP A 196 -31.01 -6.69 -8.34
C ASP A 196 -30.62 -6.22 -9.77
N MET A 197 -29.80 -7.04 -10.43
CA MET A 197 -29.34 -6.80 -11.81
C MET A 197 -30.49 -6.77 -12.84
N PRO A 198 -31.49 -7.68 -12.80
CA PRO A 198 -32.66 -7.59 -13.68
C PRO A 198 -33.43 -6.27 -13.57
N GLN A 199 -33.65 -5.76 -12.35
CA GLN A 199 -34.31 -4.49 -12.11
C GLN A 199 -33.44 -3.32 -12.59
N LEU A 200 -32.13 -3.37 -12.35
CA LEU A 200 -31.17 -2.40 -12.91
C LEU A 200 -31.26 -2.35 -14.44
N PHE A 201 -31.33 -3.50 -15.11
CA PHE A 201 -31.43 -3.56 -16.56
C PHE A 201 -32.75 -2.95 -17.08
N ARG A 202 -33.88 -3.36 -16.49
CA ARG A 202 -35.23 -2.92 -16.94
C ARG A 202 -35.51 -1.46 -16.61
N GLU A 203 -35.31 -1.05 -15.36
CA GLU A 203 -35.66 0.29 -14.89
C GLU A 203 -34.51 1.28 -15.01
N GLY A 204 -33.28 0.85 -14.68
CA GLY A 204 -32.10 1.70 -14.70
C GLY A 204 -31.56 1.94 -16.10
N TYR A 205 -31.46 0.89 -16.92
CA TYR A 205 -30.92 0.96 -18.27
C TYR A 205 -31.97 0.99 -19.38
N LEU A 206 -33.26 0.84 -19.05
CA LEU A 206 -34.38 0.80 -20.01
C LEU A 206 -34.21 -0.30 -21.07
N ASN A 207 -33.73 -1.47 -20.63
CA ASN A 207 -33.43 -2.64 -21.47
C ASN A 207 -32.35 -2.41 -22.54
N ARG A 208 -31.40 -1.51 -22.29
CA ARG A 208 -30.25 -1.24 -23.17
C ARG A 208 -28.94 -1.58 -22.48
N ASP A 209 -27.91 -1.95 -23.23
CA ASP A 209 -26.59 -2.18 -22.64
C ASP A 209 -25.88 -0.85 -22.29
N SER A 210 -25.96 0.16 -23.15
CA SER A 210 -25.34 1.47 -22.91
C SER A 210 -26.25 2.61 -23.33
N TRP A 211 -26.15 3.73 -22.61
CA TRP A 211 -26.79 5.00 -23.01
C TRP A 211 -25.88 5.84 -23.91
N ARG A 212 -24.62 5.41 -24.12
CA ARG A 212 -23.72 6.04 -25.09
C ARG A 212 -24.20 5.71 -26.50
N LEU A 213 -24.45 6.75 -27.29
CA LEU A 213 -24.87 6.60 -28.68
C LEU A 213 -23.74 6.00 -29.53
N SER A 214 -24.08 4.96 -30.29
CA SER A 214 -23.23 4.42 -31.35
C SER A 214 -23.02 5.43 -32.49
N SER A 215 -21.96 5.25 -33.27
CA SER A 215 -21.68 6.08 -34.45
C SER A 215 -22.86 6.13 -35.43
N ARG A 216 -23.63 5.05 -35.54
CA ARG A 216 -24.82 4.97 -36.41
C ARG A 216 -25.97 5.80 -35.86
N GLU A 217 -26.22 5.77 -34.56
CA GLU A 217 -27.27 6.56 -33.91
C GLU A 217 -26.96 8.05 -33.94
N ARG A 218 -25.69 8.43 -33.76
CA ARG A 218 -25.23 9.82 -33.92
C ARG A 218 -25.47 10.34 -35.34
N ARG A 219 -25.14 9.53 -36.36
CA ARG A 219 -25.41 9.87 -37.77
C ARG A 219 -26.91 10.00 -38.09
N ARG A 220 -27.78 9.31 -37.33
CA ARG A 220 -29.23 9.41 -37.42
C ARG A 220 -29.81 10.58 -36.62
N GLY A 221 -28.99 11.43 -36.01
CA GLY A 221 -29.44 12.60 -35.24
C GLY A 221 -30.08 12.26 -33.89
N MET A 222 -29.88 11.04 -33.37
CA MET A 222 -30.38 10.69 -32.04
C MET A 222 -29.67 11.49 -30.95
N ARG A 223 -30.41 11.87 -29.90
CA ARG A 223 -29.88 12.58 -28.73
C ARG A 223 -29.56 11.60 -27.60
N PRO A 224 -28.47 11.80 -26.84
CA PRO A 224 -28.15 10.95 -25.72
C PRO A 224 -29.22 11.09 -24.62
N LEU A 225 -29.55 9.98 -23.99
CA LEU A 225 -30.44 9.96 -22.83
C LEU A 225 -29.78 10.71 -21.67
N LYS A 226 -30.56 11.49 -20.92
CA LYS A 226 -30.11 12.20 -19.72
C LYS A 226 -30.60 11.47 -18.48
N PRO A 227 -29.70 10.93 -17.65
CA PRO A 227 -30.08 10.19 -16.45
C PRO A 227 -30.58 11.16 -15.38
N LYS A 228 -31.55 10.70 -14.57
CA LYS A 228 -31.94 11.43 -13.35
C LYS A 228 -30.77 11.38 -12.36
N PRO A 229 -30.51 12.47 -11.62
CA PRO A 229 -29.40 12.52 -10.68
C PRO A 229 -29.59 11.53 -9.52
N ASN A 230 -28.52 10.80 -9.19
CA ASN A 230 -28.46 9.98 -8.00
C ASN A 230 -28.10 10.86 -6.81
N ARG A 231 -29.10 11.40 -6.10
CA ARG A 231 -28.84 12.29 -4.95
C ARG A 231 -28.37 11.50 -3.73
N LEU A 232 -27.41 12.04 -2.98
CA LEU A 232 -26.82 11.38 -1.81
C LEU A 232 -27.83 11.29 -0.65
N ASP A 233 -28.60 12.34 -0.42
CA ASP A 233 -29.63 12.41 0.62
C ASP A 233 -30.65 11.27 0.53
N HIS A 234 -31.21 11.02 -0.66
CA HIS A 234 -32.14 9.91 -0.89
C HIS A 234 -31.51 8.54 -0.55
N HIS A 235 -30.20 8.38 -0.77
CA HIS A 235 -29.51 7.14 -0.44
C HIS A 235 -29.32 7.00 1.07
N ILE A 236 -28.92 8.07 1.75
CA ILE A 236 -28.77 8.10 3.22
C ILE A 236 -30.11 7.82 3.90
N GLU A 237 -31.20 8.43 3.43
CA GLU A 237 -32.56 8.18 3.93
C GLU A 237 -32.95 6.69 3.78
N HIS A 238 -32.61 6.07 2.65
CA HIS A 238 -32.82 4.64 2.46
C HIS A 238 -32.01 3.78 3.45
N LEU A 239 -30.72 4.10 3.66
CA LEU A 239 -29.86 3.37 4.61
C LEU A 239 -30.41 3.47 6.05
N LEU A 240 -30.91 4.64 6.44
CA LEU A 240 -31.56 4.85 7.74
C LEU A 240 -32.85 4.03 7.86
N ALA A 241 -33.72 4.11 6.85
CA ALA A 241 -35.00 3.38 6.84
C ALA A 241 -34.83 1.86 6.89
N GLN A 242 -33.79 1.31 6.26
CA GLN A 242 -33.49 -0.12 6.27
C GLN A 242 -32.58 -0.56 7.43
N GLN A 243 -32.10 0.37 8.27
CA GLN A 243 -31.14 0.10 9.35
C GLN A 243 -29.82 -0.54 8.85
N HIS A 244 -29.34 -0.07 7.71
CA HIS A 244 -28.16 -0.60 7.02
C HIS A 244 -26.83 0.05 7.45
N LEU A 245 -26.86 0.90 8.49
CA LEU A 245 -25.67 1.47 9.11
C LEU A 245 -25.08 0.51 10.17
N PRO A 246 -23.78 0.61 10.50
CA PRO A 246 -22.80 1.54 9.93
C PRO A 246 -22.37 1.17 8.50
N ALA A 247 -21.99 2.17 7.72
CA ALA A 247 -21.63 1.99 6.31
C ALA A 247 -20.29 2.65 5.93
N ILE A 248 -19.60 2.03 4.97
CA ILE A 248 -18.39 2.55 4.34
C ILE A 248 -18.74 2.98 2.93
N HIS A 249 -18.46 4.24 2.59
CA HIS A 249 -18.69 4.80 1.27
C HIS A 249 -17.36 5.02 0.54
N PHE A 250 -17.04 4.13 -0.40
CA PHE A 250 -15.86 4.20 -1.24
C PHE A 250 -15.99 5.27 -2.32
N VAL A 251 -15.01 6.19 -2.34
CA VAL A 251 -14.91 7.30 -3.28
C VAL A 251 -13.47 7.35 -3.80
N PHE A 252 -13.25 7.28 -5.11
CA PHE A 252 -11.89 7.20 -5.69
C PHE A 252 -11.24 8.57 -5.96
N GLY A 253 -11.48 9.55 -5.06
CA GLY A 253 -10.87 10.87 -5.14
C GLY A 253 -10.91 11.62 -3.80
N ARG A 254 -9.74 12.06 -3.31
CA ARG A 254 -9.56 12.65 -1.97
C ARG A 254 -10.51 13.84 -1.70
N LYS A 255 -10.50 14.82 -2.60
CA LYS A 255 -11.37 16.01 -2.50
C LYS A 255 -12.85 15.66 -2.56
N GLN A 256 -13.20 14.65 -3.36
CA GLN A 256 -14.58 14.17 -3.48
C GLN A 256 -15.01 13.47 -2.19
N THR A 257 -14.11 12.71 -1.54
CA THR A 257 -14.34 12.08 -0.24
C THR A 257 -14.70 13.10 0.82
N GLU A 258 -13.91 14.19 0.93
CA GLU A 258 -14.20 15.30 1.86
C GLU A 258 -15.52 15.99 1.52
N PHE A 259 -15.75 16.30 0.24
CA PHE A 259 -16.96 16.97 -0.22
C PHE A 259 -18.23 16.19 0.11
N LEU A 260 -18.26 14.88 -0.18
CA LEU A 260 -19.43 14.04 0.10
C LEU A 260 -19.68 13.86 1.60
N ALA A 261 -18.64 13.84 2.43
CA ALA A 261 -18.78 13.81 3.87
C ALA A 261 -19.48 15.08 4.40
N TRP A 262 -19.11 16.25 3.87
CA TRP A 262 -19.80 17.51 4.19
C TRP A 262 -21.20 17.62 3.60
N GLU A 263 -21.45 17.06 2.41
CA GLU A 263 -22.80 16.97 1.87
C GLU A 263 -23.72 16.12 2.78
N ALA A 264 -23.17 15.05 3.38
CA ALA A 264 -23.87 14.21 4.34
C ALA A 264 -24.07 14.85 5.72
N ALA A 265 -23.36 15.92 6.05
CA ALA A 265 -23.44 16.63 7.34
C ALA A 265 -24.80 17.31 7.62
N ARG A 266 -25.75 17.21 6.69
CA ARG A 266 -27.15 17.62 6.89
C ARG A 266 -27.92 16.59 7.73
N PHE A 267 -27.38 15.38 7.86
CA PHE A 267 -27.92 14.30 8.69
C PHE A 267 -27.15 14.21 10.00
N ASP A 268 -27.85 13.72 11.02
CA ASP A 268 -27.30 13.50 12.35
C ASP A 268 -27.55 12.05 12.74
N PHE A 269 -26.48 11.26 12.83
CA PHE A 269 -26.58 9.81 13.04
C PHE A 269 -26.47 9.41 14.51
N LEU A 270 -26.26 10.37 15.41
CA LEU A 270 -25.95 10.12 16.81
C LEU A 270 -27.02 10.67 17.74
N LYS A 271 -27.29 9.92 18.82
CA LYS A 271 -28.03 10.44 19.97
C LYS A 271 -27.14 11.40 20.79
N THR A 272 -27.74 12.22 21.64
CA THR A 272 -27.02 13.19 22.48
C THR A 272 -25.90 12.56 23.32
N GLU A 273 -26.14 11.39 23.90
CA GLU A 273 -25.13 10.64 24.69
C GLU A 273 -23.99 10.11 23.81
N GLU A 274 -24.32 9.50 22.66
CA GLU A 274 -23.31 9.02 21.70
C GLU A 274 -22.45 10.17 21.18
N ARG A 275 -23.06 11.33 20.92
CA ARG A 275 -22.34 12.56 20.52
C ARG A 275 -21.38 13.03 21.60
N ALA A 276 -21.83 13.07 22.86
CA ALA A 276 -20.96 13.48 23.96
C ALA A 276 -19.75 12.54 24.10
N ALA A 277 -19.98 11.23 24.02
CA ALA A 277 -18.93 10.22 24.10
C ALA A 277 -17.91 10.33 22.95
N ILE A 278 -18.37 10.33 21.69
CA ILE A 278 -17.44 10.41 20.54
C ILE A 278 -16.68 11.73 20.51
N THR A 279 -17.29 12.83 20.97
CA THR A 279 -16.62 14.13 21.04
C THR A 279 -15.52 14.12 22.10
N ALA A 280 -15.79 13.56 23.27
CA ALA A 280 -14.81 13.44 24.34
C ALA A 280 -13.62 12.55 23.92
N ASP A 281 -13.90 11.40 23.31
CA ASP A 281 -12.88 10.48 22.81
C ASP A 281 -12.05 11.13 21.69
N TYR A 282 -12.70 11.86 20.77
CA TYR A 282 -12.02 12.60 19.71
C TYR A 282 -11.08 13.68 20.29
N ASP A 283 -11.60 14.52 21.20
CA ASP A 283 -10.85 15.61 21.83
C ASP A 283 -9.66 15.06 22.65
N GLN A 284 -9.85 13.94 23.36
CA GLN A 284 -8.79 13.24 24.07
C GLN A 284 -7.72 12.71 23.11
N LEU A 285 -8.11 12.07 22.00
CA LEU A 285 -7.19 11.51 21.03
C LEU A 285 -6.37 12.59 20.32
N ILE A 286 -6.99 13.68 19.85
CA ILE A 286 -6.23 14.77 19.19
C ILE A 286 -5.26 15.46 20.15
N ALA A 287 -5.61 15.57 21.43
CA ALA A 287 -4.71 16.07 22.46
C ALA A 287 -3.55 15.09 22.70
N LYS A 288 -3.84 13.78 22.77
CA LYS A 288 -2.83 12.71 22.93
C LYS A 288 -1.81 12.71 21.80
N TYR A 289 -2.24 12.97 20.55
CA TYR A 289 -1.35 13.07 19.39
C TYR A 289 -0.80 14.48 19.16
N GLU A 290 -1.06 15.45 20.03
CA GLU A 290 -0.58 16.83 19.93
C GLU A 290 -1.01 17.55 18.63
N ILE A 291 -2.17 17.22 18.07
CA ILE A 291 -2.67 17.78 16.79
C ILE A 291 -3.85 18.74 16.96
N THR A 292 -4.17 19.18 18.18
CA THR A 292 -5.30 20.10 18.46
C THR A 292 -5.20 21.44 17.71
N ALA A 293 -3.98 21.89 17.40
CA ALA A 293 -3.72 23.14 16.69
C ALA A 293 -3.83 23.00 15.16
N GLU A 294 -3.88 21.78 14.63
CA GLU A 294 -3.91 21.53 13.20
C GLU A 294 -5.32 21.77 12.65
N LYS A 295 -5.40 22.52 11.54
CA LYS A 295 -6.66 22.96 10.97
C LYS A 295 -7.55 21.77 10.58
N SER A 296 -6.96 20.72 10.01
CA SER A 296 -7.70 19.51 9.61
C SER A 296 -8.35 18.78 10.78
N ALA A 297 -7.75 18.81 11.97
CA ALA A 297 -8.38 18.25 13.18
C ALA A 297 -9.58 19.10 13.63
N GLN A 298 -9.46 20.43 13.54
CA GLN A 298 -10.57 21.34 13.88
C GLN A 298 -11.72 21.22 12.89
N ASP A 299 -11.41 21.15 11.59
CA ASP A 299 -12.40 21.04 10.50
C ASP A 299 -13.14 19.70 10.54
N LEU A 300 -12.49 18.61 10.97
CA LEU A 300 -13.13 17.29 11.04
C LEU A 300 -14.09 17.15 12.23
N ARG A 301 -13.86 17.90 13.32
CA ARG A 301 -14.62 17.77 14.58
C ARG A 301 -16.15 17.87 14.40
N PRO A 302 -16.73 18.83 13.65
CA PRO A 302 -18.18 18.90 13.45
C PRO A 302 -18.78 17.66 12.78
N LEU A 303 -18.07 17.03 11.84
CA LEU A 303 -18.51 15.77 11.20
C LEU A 303 -18.53 14.63 12.22
N ILE A 304 -17.50 14.54 13.06
CA ILE A 304 -17.40 13.52 14.12
C ILE A 304 -18.58 13.64 15.09
N GLN A 305 -19.00 14.86 15.44
CA GLN A 305 -20.16 15.09 16.30
C GLN A 305 -21.49 14.60 15.70
N GLN A 306 -21.55 14.35 14.40
CA GLN A 306 -22.69 13.80 13.68
C GLN A 306 -22.53 12.30 13.39
N GLY A 307 -21.42 11.68 13.80
CA GLY A 307 -21.12 10.27 13.51
C GLY A 307 -20.62 10.05 12.08
N ILE A 308 -20.12 11.11 11.43
CA ILE A 308 -19.60 11.11 10.06
C ILE A 308 -18.07 11.30 10.11
N ALA A 309 -17.34 10.60 9.24
CA ALA A 309 -15.93 10.87 9.03
C ALA A 309 -15.55 10.70 7.56
N TYR A 310 -14.36 11.18 7.21
CA TYR A 310 -13.69 10.81 5.96
C TYR A 310 -12.30 10.23 6.23
N HIS A 311 -11.80 9.42 5.29
CA HIS A 311 -10.47 8.80 5.35
C HIS A 311 -9.82 8.73 3.97
N HIS A 312 -8.62 9.30 3.82
CA HIS A 312 -7.82 9.14 2.61
C HIS A 312 -6.34 9.42 2.87
N ALA A 313 -5.48 9.00 1.93
CA ALA A 313 -4.02 9.14 2.06
C ALA A 313 -3.53 10.57 2.35
N GLY A 314 -4.22 11.59 1.82
CA GLY A 314 -3.88 13.01 2.03
C GLY A 314 -4.12 13.55 3.46
N MET A 315 -4.80 12.81 4.34
CA MET A 315 -4.96 13.20 5.74
C MET A 315 -3.69 12.95 6.55
N LEU A 316 -3.49 13.75 7.60
CA LEU A 316 -2.45 13.53 8.60
C LEU A 316 -2.45 12.08 9.11
N PRO A 317 -1.29 11.41 9.22
CA PRO A 317 -1.21 10.04 9.72
C PRO A 317 -1.86 9.84 11.10
N THR A 318 -1.62 10.78 12.02
CA THR A 318 -2.21 10.77 13.36
C THR A 318 -3.72 10.97 13.31
N LEU A 319 -4.22 11.90 12.50
CA LEU A 319 -5.66 12.14 12.34
C LEU A 319 -6.38 10.94 11.71
N LYS A 320 -5.75 10.26 10.73
CA LYS A 320 -6.24 8.98 10.23
C LYS A 320 -6.40 8.00 11.36
N GLU A 321 -5.37 7.81 12.18
CA GLU A 321 -5.44 6.90 13.31
C GLU A 321 -6.57 7.23 14.30
N VAL A 322 -6.83 8.52 14.57
CA VAL A 322 -8.00 8.94 15.36
C VAL A 322 -9.30 8.42 14.74
N VAL A 323 -9.52 8.66 13.44
CA VAL A 323 -10.71 8.19 12.71
C VAL A 323 -10.82 6.67 12.75
N GLU A 324 -9.70 5.96 12.55
CA GLU A 324 -9.65 4.49 12.56
C GLU A 324 -10.04 3.91 13.93
N ARG A 325 -9.60 4.55 15.03
CA ARG A 325 -9.97 4.15 16.40
C ARG A 325 -11.45 4.36 16.68
N LEU A 326 -11.98 5.52 16.32
CA LEU A 326 -13.41 5.83 16.50
C LEU A 326 -14.30 4.90 15.65
N PHE A 327 -13.84 4.53 14.46
CA PHE A 327 -14.53 3.58 13.59
C PHE A 327 -14.50 2.17 14.14
N THR A 328 -13.33 1.69 14.59
CA THR A 328 -13.19 0.35 15.21
C THR A 328 -14.00 0.23 16.49
N SER A 329 -14.11 1.32 17.25
CA SER A 329 -14.95 1.45 18.45
C SER A 329 -16.45 1.62 18.14
N ARG A 330 -16.84 1.56 16.86
CA ARG A 330 -18.24 1.62 16.36
C ARG A 330 -18.98 2.92 16.66
N GLN A 331 -18.25 4.00 16.89
CA GLN A 331 -18.83 5.31 17.19
C GLN A 331 -19.19 6.05 15.91
N ILE A 332 -18.38 5.90 14.85
CA ILE A 332 -18.68 6.45 13.52
C ILE A 332 -19.73 5.55 12.83
N LYS A 333 -20.80 6.17 12.31
CA LYS A 333 -21.90 5.48 11.62
C LYS A 333 -21.74 5.50 10.10
N LEU A 334 -21.16 6.56 9.54
CA LEU A 334 -20.92 6.69 8.11
C LEU A 334 -19.52 7.23 7.85
N ILE A 335 -18.70 6.47 7.10
CA ILE A 335 -17.35 6.91 6.72
C ILE A 335 -17.21 6.98 5.20
N PHE A 336 -16.72 8.11 4.70
CA PHE A 336 -16.34 8.27 3.29
C PHE A 336 -14.86 7.98 3.14
N THR A 337 -14.47 7.12 2.21
CA THR A 337 -13.07 6.73 2.14
C THR A 337 -12.57 6.39 0.75
N THR A 338 -11.27 6.58 0.52
CA THR A 338 -10.57 5.93 -0.60
C THR A 338 -10.31 4.44 -0.31
N GLU A 339 -9.88 3.71 -1.33
CA GLU A 339 -9.57 2.26 -1.27
C GLU A 339 -8.62 1.87 -0.13
N THR A 340 -7.63 2.71 0.21
CA THR A 340 -6.58 2.35 1.20
C THR A 340 -7.11 1.97 2.57
N PHE A 341 -8.28 2.51 2.96
CA PHE A 341 -8.91 2.14 4.22
C PHE A 341 -9.27 0.67 4.21
N ALA A 342 -9.80 0.15 3.09
CA ALA A 342 -10.26 -1.24 2.90
C ALA A 342 -9.18 -2.30 3.17
N LEU A 343 -7.92 -1.92 3.34
CA LEU A 343 -6.78 -2.82 3.42
C LEU A 343 -6.23 -2.99 4.83
N GLY A 344 -6.53 -2.08 5.76
CA GLY A 344 -5.69 -1.90 6.96
C GLY A 344 -6.37 -1.98 8.32
N ILE A 345 -7.65 -2.34 8.40
CA ILE A 345 -8.43 -2.23 9.65
C ILE A 345 -9.50 -3.32 9.74
N ASN A 346 -9.78 -3.80 10.96
CA ASN A 346 -10.98 -4.58 11.25
C ASN A 346 -12.22 -3.68 11.12
N MET A 347 -13.05 -3.90 10.11
CA MET A 347 -14.14 -2.99 9.74
C MET A 347 -15.48 -3.50 10.24
N PRO A 348 -16.07 -2.89 11.27
CA PRO A 348 -17.40 -3.25 11.73
C PRO A 348 -18.47 -2.57 10.86
N ALA A 349 -18.49 -2.80 9.54
CA ALA A 349 -19.49 -2.22 8.63
C ALA A 349 -20.58 -3.23 8.25
N ARG A 350 -21.84 -2.82 8.33
CA ARG A 350 -22.97 -3.62 7.82
C ARG A 350 -23.12 -3.46 6.31
N SER A 351 -22.84 -2.26 5.81
CA SER A 351 -22.96 -1.95 4.39
C SER A 351 -21.72 -1.32 3.79
N VAL A 352 -21.51 -1.54 2.50
CA VAL A 352 -20.51 -0.87 1.67
C VAL A 352 -21.22 -0.17 0.52
N ILE A 353 -20.79 1.04 0.18
CA ILE A 353 -21.31 1.84 -0.91
C ILE A 353 -20.16 2.19 -1.85
N PHE A 354 -20.34 2.00 -3.15
CA PHE A 354 -19.44 2.49 -4.19
C PHE A 354 -20.04 3.74 -4.82
N ASP A 355 -19.31 4.86 -4.71
CA ASP A 355 -19.69 6.13 -5.33
C ASP A 355 -19.65 6.05 -6.86
N GLU A 356 -18.67 5.29 -7.37
CA GLU A 356 -18.46 5.00 -8.78
C GLU A 356 -17.82 3.61 -8.92
N LEU A 357 -17.82 3.04 -10.12
CA LEU A 357 -17.21 1.74 -10.42
C LEU A 357 -15.97 1.86 -11.32
N SER A 358 -15.33 3.03 -11.30
CA SER A 358 -14.10 3.32 -12.03
C SER A 358 -13.10 4.04 -11.15
N LYS A 359 -11.81 3.75 -11.33
CA LYS A 359 -10.72 4.46 -10.65
C LYS A 359 -9.54 4.68 -11.58
N PHE A 360 -8.60 5.49 -11.15
CA PHE A 360 -7.36 5.76 -11.88
C PHE A 360 -6.27 4.75 -11.50
N TYR A 361 -5.81 3.93 -12.45
CA TYR A 361 -4.75 2.92 -12.26
C TYR A 361 -3.37 3.41 -12.74
N GLY A 362 -2.99 4.65 -12.40
CA GLY A 362 -1.70 5.25 -12.76
C GLY A 362 -1.57 5.70 -14.23
N LYS A 363 -2.05 4.89 -15.18
CA LYS A 363 -1.99 5.14 -16.63
C LYS A 363 -3.28 5.72 -17.21
N GLY A 364 -4.39 5.61 -16.49
CA GLY A 364 -5.70 6.08 -16.94
C GLY A 364 -6.83 5.64 -16.03
N PHE A 365 -8.01 6.20 -16.26
CA PHE A 365 -9.24 5.72 -15.63
C PHE A 365 -9.67 4.41 -16.29
N GLN A 366 -9.93 3.40 -15.47
CA GLN A 366 -10.46 2.10 -15.88
C GLN A 366 -11.55 1.68 -14.90
N TYR A 367 -12.46 0.81 -15.35
CA TYR A 367 -13.43 0.19 -14.45
C TYR A 367 -12.73 -0.73 -13.46
N LEU A 368 -13.35 -0.92 -12.29
CA LEU A 368 -12.83 -1.85 -11.30
C LEU A 368 -12.66 -3.25 -11.88
N THR A 369 -11.64 -3.94 -11.40
CA THR A 369 -11.48 -5.38 -11.56
C THR A 369 -12.50 -6.09 -10.66
N THR A 370 -12.77 -7.37 -10.95
CA THR A 370 -13.62 -8.19 -10.07
C THR A 370 -12.95 -8.30 -8.70
N ARG A 371 -11.63 -8.51 -8.68
CA ARG A 371 -10.84 -8.61 -7.45
C ARG A 371 -10.93 -7.36 -6.58
N ASP A 372 -10.68 -6.18 -7.13
CA ASP A 372 -10.69 -4.91 -6.38
C ASP A 372 -12.09 -4.64 -5.81
N PHE A 373 -13.14 -4.91 -6.61
CA PHE A 373 -14.52 -4.78 -6.16
C PHE A 373 -14.81 -5.68 -4.94
N TYR A 374 -14.48 -6.98 -5.01
CA TYR A 374 -14.73 -7.91 -3.91
C TYR A 374 -13.82 -7.69 -2.70
N GLN A 375 -12.62 -7.12 -2.88
CA GLN A 375 -11.76 -6.72 -1.77
C GLN A 375 -12.42 -5.63 -0.90
N MET A 376 -13.07 -4.66 -1.55
CA MET A 376 -13.83 -3.59 -0.89
C MET A 376 -15.22 -4.05 -0.41
N ALA A 377 -15.99 -4.71 -1.27
CA ALA A 377 -17.33 -5.21 -0.97
C ALA A 377 -17.32 -6.26 0.15
N GLY A 378 -16.23 -7.05 0.25
CA GLY A 378 -16.01 -8.03 1.31
C GLY A 378 -15.90 -7.45 2.72
N ARG A 379 -15.94 -6.11 2.87
CA ARG A 379 -16.03 -5.42 4.16
C ARG A 379 -17.46 -5.23 4.66
N ALA A 380 -18.49 -5.51 3.84
CA ALA A 380 -19.89 -5.41 4.24
C ALA A 380 -20.37 -6.67 4.98
N GLY A 381 -20.98 -6.53 6.15
CA GLY A 381 -21.50 -7.64 6.92
C GLY A 381 -20.45 -8.17 7.90
N ARG A 382 -20.76 -8.03 9.18
CA ARG A 382 -19.87 -8.34 10.30
C ARG A 382 -20.09 -9.77 10.77
N ARG A 383 -19.07 -10.62 10.64
CA ARG A 383 -19.12 -12.01 11.12
C ARG A 383 -19.52 -12.04 12.60
N GLY A 384 -20.58 -12.79 12.92
CA GLY A 384 -21.11 -12.94 14.28
C GLY A 384 -22.03 -11.82 14.77
N LEU A 385 -22.26 -10.77 13.97
CA LEU A 385 -23.19 -9.68 14.32
C LEU A 385 -24.29 -9.51 13.26
N ASP A 386 -23.94 -9.60 11.98
CA ASP A 386 -24.89 -9.49 10.87
C ASP A 386 -25.11 -10.86 10.22
N ALA A 387 -26.36 -11.17 9.91
CA ALA A 387 -26.71 -12.33 9.11
C ALA A 387 -26.41 -12.12 7.61
N GLU A 388 -26.43 -10.86 7.16
CA GLU A 388 -26.30 -10.47 5.75
C GLU A 388 -25.56 -9.13 5.66
N GLY A 389 -24.76 -8.95 4.60
CA GLY A 389 -24.09 -7.69 4.27
C GLY A 389 -24.68 -7.06 3.01
N PHE A 390 -24.71 -5.72 2.94
CA PHE A 390 -25.30 -5.00 1.81
C PHE A 390 -24.25 -4.20 1.05
N VAL A 391 -24.28 -4.29 -0.28
CA VAL A 391 -23.36 -3.58 -1.18
C VAL A 391 -24.18 -2.74 -2.13
N TYR A 392 -24.01 -1.42 -2.06
CA TYR A 392 -24.69 -0.46 -2.90
C TYR A 392 -23.73 0.08 -3.96
N SER A 393 -24.13 0.08 -5.22
CA SER A 393 -23.38 0.74 -6.29
C SER A 393 -24.18 1.90 -6.86
N ARG A 394 -23.63 3.12 -6.82
CA ARG A 394 -24.23 4.28 -7.50
C ARG A 394 -23.88 4.19 -8.98
N ILE A 395 -24.90 4.00 -9.81
CA ILE A 395 -24.75 3.76 -11.23
C ILE A 395 -25.28 4.96 -12.01
N ASN A 396 -24.42 5.51 -12.87
CA ASN A 396 -24.81 6.41 -13.92
C ASN A 396 -24.78 5.66 -15.27
N PRO A 397 -25.95 5.35 -15.89
CA PRO A 397 -26.02 4.63 -17.16
C PRO A 397 -25.30 5.30 -18.34
N SER A 398 -25.02 6.61 -18.25
CA SER A 398 -24.23 7.33 -19.25
C SER A 398 -22.73 7.04 -19.16
N ASP A 399 -22.25 6.65 -17.98
CA ASP A 399 -20.82 6.51 -17.69
C ASP A 399 -20.33 5.08 -17.87
N ILE A 400 -21.14 4.07 -17.51
CA ILE A 400 -20.77 2.65 -17.56
C ILE A 400 -21.84 1.81 -18.28
N ALA A 401 -21.42 0.83 -19.07
CA ALA A 401 -22.34 -0.11 -19.72
C ALA A 401 -22.81 -1.21 -18.74
N PHE A 402 -24.01 -1.76 -18.97
CA PHE A 402 -24.56 -2.81 -18.14
C PHE A 402 -23.69 -4.09 -18.16
N SER A 403 -23.14 -4.44 -19.32
CA SER A 403 -22.17 -5.53 -19.49
C SER A 403 -20.91 -5.35 -18.63
N ASP A 404 -20.40 -4.13 -18.49
CA ASP A 404 -19.26 -3.83 -17.61
C ASP A 404 -19.62 -4.03 -16.13
N ILE A 405 -20.82 -3.60 -15.70
CA ILE A 405 -21.29 -3.87 -14.32
C ILE A 405 -21.37 -5.38 -14.07
N LYS A 406 -21.93 -6.13 -15.03
CA LYS A 406 -22.01 -7.60 -14.95
C LYS A 406 -20.63 -8.22 -14.85
N ARG A 407 -19.63 -7.72 -15.60
CA ARG A 407 -18.23 -8.16 -15.51
C ARG A 407 -17.65 -7.91 -14.13
N ILE A 408 -17.88 -6.74 -13.52
CA ILE A 408 -17.32 -6.41 -12.20
C ILE A 408 -17.92 -7.29 -11.10
N LEU A 409 -19.24 -7.50 -11.12
CA LEU A 409 -19.95 -8.22 -10.05
C LEU A 409 -19.91 -9.75 -10.21
N HIS A 410 -19.96 -10.25 -11.44
CA HIS A 410 -20.11 -11.68 -11.74
C HIS A 410 -19.03 -12.21 -12.69
N GLY A 411 -18.00 -11.42 -12.97
CA GLY A 411 -16.83 -11.87 -13.72
C GLY A 411 -16.00 -12.87 -12.91
N LYS A 412 -15.02 -13.48 -13.59
CA LYS A 412 -14.00 -14.27 -12.90
C LYS A 412 -12.95 -13.31 -12.32
N PRO A 413 -12.52 -13.48 -11.07
CA PRO A 413 -11.40 -12.75 -10.51
C PRO A 413 -10.16 -12.87 -11.40
N GLU A 414 -9.40 -11.79 -11.50
CA GLU A 414 -8.20 -11.70 -12.32
C GLU A 414 -7.04 -12.51 -11.68
N PRO A 415 -6.26 -13.27 -12.47
CA PRO A 415 -5.14 -14.05 -11.96
C PRO A 415 -4.01 -13.13 -11.48
N ILE A 416 -3.31 -13.55 -10.43
CA ILE A 416 -2.11 -12.87 -9.92
C ILE A 416 -1.00 -13.02 -10.95
N ARG A 417 -0.43 -11.91 -11.42
CA ARG A 417 0.72 -11.91 -12.34
C ARG A 417 1.96 -11.41 -11.63
N SER A 418 3.12 -11.94 -12.02
CA SER A 418 4.40 -11.40 -11.58
C SER A 418 4.55 -9.95 -12.04
N GLN A 419 5.09 -9.12 -11.16
CA GLN A 419 5.50 -7.74 -11.39
C GLN A 419 7.01 -7.59 -11.15
N LEU A 420 7.79 -8.62 -11.49
CA LEU A 420 9.24 -8.65 -11.29
C LEU A 420 9.89 -7.41 -11.92
N ASN A 421 10.58 -6.63 -11.09
CA ASN A 421 11.34 -5.46 -11.51
C ASN A 421 12.75 -5.55 -10.94
N THR A 422 13.72 -5.79 -11.81
CA THR A 422 15.12 -5.97 -11.41
C THR A 422 15.85 -4.65 -11.25
N SER A 423 15.50 -3.88 -10.20
CA SER A 423 16.20 -2.62 -9.87
C SER A 423 17.71 -2.84 -9.77
N TYR A 424 18.49 -1.79 -10.01
CA TYR A 424 19.95 -1.92 -9.98
C TYR A 424 20.44 -2.25 -8.57
N ALA A 425 19.81 -1.69 -7.53
CA ALA A 425 20.09 -2.04 -6.15
C ALA A 425 19.83 -3.53 -5.84
N THR A 426 18.71 -4.10 -6.33
CA THR A 426 18.46 -5.55 -6.18
C THR A 426 19.55 -6.36 -6.89
N LEU A 427 19.91 -6.00 -8.12
CA LEU A 427 20.94 -6.72 -8.87
C LEU A 427 22.32 -6.66 -8.20
N LEU A 428 22.70 -5.50 -7.65
CA LEU A 428 23.96 -5.34 -6.92
C LEU A 428 23.99 -6.18 -5.64
N ASN A 429 22.91 -6.17 -4.84
CA ASN A 429 22.82 -7.01 -3.64
C ASN A 429 22.92 -8.50 -3.97
N LEU A 430 22.20 -8.95 -4.99
CA LEU A 430 22.26 -10.36 -5.41
C LEU A 430 23.63 -10.73 -5.99
N TYR A 431 24.27 -9.82 -6.73
CA TYR A 431 25.58 -10.08 -7.34
C TYR A 431 26.68 -10.14 -6.28
N ARG A 432 26.54 -9.43 -5.15
CA ARG A 432 27.46 -9.51 -4.01
C ARG A 432 27.69 -10.95 -3.55
N ASP A 433 26.62 -11.73 -3.44
CA ASP A 433 26.68 -13.09 -2.88
C ASP A 433 26.80 -14.17 -3.97
N LEU A 434 26.18 -13.94 -5.14
CA LEU A 434 26.07 -14.95 -6.19
C LEU A 434 27.02 -14.73 -7.37
N GLY A 435 27.59 -13.53 -7.50
CA GLY A 435 28.41 -13.13 -8.63
C GLY A 435 27.72 -13.41 -9.97
N GLN A 436 28.45 -14.03 -10.90
CA GLN A 436 27.94 -14.37 -12.23
C GLN A 436 26.80 -15.41 -12.20
N LYS A 437 26.67 -16.20 -11.12
CA LYS A 437 25.57 -17.16 -10.96
C LYS A 437 24.22 -16.48 -10.74
N LEU A 438 24.18 -15.17 -10.54
CA LEU A 438 22.93 -14.40 -10.47
C LEU A 438 22.00 -14.68 -11.65
N ILE A 439 22.57 -14.87 -12.85
CA ILE A 439 21.80 -15.17 -14.06
C ILE A 439 21.00 -16.48 -13.92
N GLU A 440 21.50 -17.43 -13.12
CA GLU A 440 20.84 -18.72 -12.84
C GLU A 440 19.63 -18.57 -11.91
N ILE A 441 19.43 -17.42 -11.27
CA ILE A 441 18.25 -17.12 -10.46
C ILE A 441 17.03 -16.87 -11.35
N TYR A 442 17.21 -16.23 -12.52
CA TYR A 442 16.07 -15.82 -13.34
C TYR A 442 15.12 -16.97 -13.70
N PRO A 443 15.60 -18.19 -14.05
CA PRO A 443 14.73 -19.36 -14.25
C PRO A 443 13.84 -19.72 -13.05
N LYS A 444 14.24 -19.35 -11.83
CA LYS A 444 13.51 -19.58 -10.58
C LYS A 444 12.46 -18.50 -10.27
N THR A 445 12.43 -17.40 -11.01
CA THR A 445 11.47 -16.30 -10.79
C THR A 445 10.04 -16.72 -11.17
N PHE A 446 9.04 -16.14 -10.51
CA PHE A 446 7.64 -16.33 -10.86
C PHE A 446 7.35 -15.74 -12.24
N HIS A 447 8.02 -14.62 -12.59
CA HIS A 447 7.98 -14.08 -13.95
C HIS A 447 8.34 -15.14 -15.00
N HIS A 448 9.47 -15.82 -14.83
CA HIS A 448 9.90 -16.88 -15.75
C HIS A 448 8.91 -18.06 -15.77
N PHE A 449 8.40 -18.46 -14.60
CA PHE A 449 7.43 -19.54 -14.46
C PHE A 449 6.14 -19.27 -15.25
N GLN A 450 5.61 -18.04 -15.19
CA GLN A 450 4.39 -17.65 -15.91
C GLN A 450 4.63 -17.31 -17.39
N SER A 451 5.83 -16.86 -17.74
CA SER A 451 6.14 -16.34 -19.07
C SER A 451 6.27 -17.44 -20.12
N HIS A 452 5.98 -17.09 -21.38
CA HIS A 452 6.32 -17.90 -22.55
C HIS A 452 7.76 -17.61 -23.03
N THR A 453 8.28 -18.44 -23.94
CA THR A 453 9.68 -18.43 -24.39
C THR A 453 10.22 -17.06 -24.79
N THR A 454 9.44 -16.23 -25.48
CA THR A 454 9.87 -14.88 -25.90
C THR A 454 10.09 -13.95 -24.71
N HIS A 455 9.09 -13.81 -23.83
CA HIS A 455 9.16 -12.96 -22.64
C HIS A 455 10.22 -13.46 -21.64
N ARG A 456 10.46 -14.78 -21.60
CA ARG A 456 11.57 -15.36 -20.84
C ARG A 456 12.91 -14.82 -21.33
N ARG A 457 13.16 -14.85 -22.65
CA ARG A 457 14.38 -14.30 -23.25
C ARG A 457 14.52 -12.80 -22.98
N GLU A 458 13.45 -12.03 -23.14
CA GLU A 458 13.46 -10.59 -22.88
C GLU A 458 13.84 -10.24 -21.44
N GLY A 459 13.26 -10.92 -20.44
CA GLY A 459 13.61 -10.68 -19.04
C GLY A 459 15.04 -11.13 -18.70
N HIS A 460 15.51 -12.24 -19.27
CA HIS A 460 16.89 -12.70 -19.13
C HIS A 460 17.89 -11.70 -19.74
N ASP A 461 17.62 -11.25 -20.96
CA ASP A 461 18.45 -10.27 -21.67
C ASP A 461 18.45 -8.92 -20.95
N LEU A 462 17.32 -8.50 -20.38
CA LEU A 462 17.24 -7.28 -19.58
C LEU A 462 18.16 -7.33 -18.35
N ILE A 463 18.15 -8.44 -17.60
CA ILE A 463 19.05 -8.62 -16.44
C ILE A 463 20.51 -8.56 -16.91
N LYS A 464 20.85 -9.29 -17.97
CA LYS A 464 22.20 -9.29 -18.54
C LYS A 464 22.65 -7.89 -18.98
N ASN A 465 21.77 -7.16 -19.67
CA ASN A 465 22.04 -5.80 -20.12
C ASN A 465 22.27 -4.84 -18.95
N ARG A 466 21.49 -4.97 -17.87
CA ARG A 466 21.68 -4.19 -16.63
C ARG A 466 23.02 -4.51 -15.96
N LEU A 467 23.43 -5.78 -15.90
CA LEU A 467 24.76 -6.15 -15.37
C LEU A 467 25.90 -5.56 -16.21
N LEU A 468 25.79 -5.63 -17.55
CA LEU A 468 26.77 -5.01 -18.46
C LEU A 468 26.86 -3.50 -18.28
N LEU A 469 25.73 -2.82 -18.08
CA LEU A 469 25.71 -1.39 -17.76
C LEU A 469 26.43 -1.10 -16.44
N LEU A 470 26.17 -1.91 -15.40
CA LEU A 470 26.81 -1.75 -14.09
C LEU A 470 28.33 -1.96 -14.16
N GLU A 471 28.79 -2.92 -14.96
CA GLU A 471 30.21 -3.12 -15.25
C GLU A 471 30.80 -1.92 -16.02
N HIS A 472 30.15 -1.50 -17.10
CA HIS A 472 30.59 -0.36 -17.92
C HIS A 472 30.66 0.96 -17.13
N MET A 473 29.73 1.19 -16.19
CA MET A 473 29.71 2.38 -15.34
C MET A 473 30.54 2.24 -14.06
N GLY A 474 31.29 1.13 -13.90
CA GLY A 474 32.24 0.92 -12.82
C GLY A 474 31.63 0.57 -11.45
N TYR A 475 30.39 0.08 -11.42
CA TYR A 475 29.75 -0.47 -10.21
C TYR A 475 30.19 -1.90 -9.93
N LEU A 476 30.53 -2.64 -11.00
CA LEU A 476 31.04 -4.01 -10.94
C LEU A 476 32.42 -4.09 -11.58
N ASN A 477 33.25 -5.03 -11.10
CA ASN A 477 34.51 -5.41 -11.72
C ASN A 477 34.70 -6.95 -11.66
N THR A 478 35.86 -7.43 -12.11
CA THR A 478 36.20 -8.86 -12.08
C THR A 478 36.23 -9.47 -10.67
N GLY A 479 36.39 -8.65 -9.62
CA GLY A 479 36.46 -9.06 -8.23
C GLY A 479 35.15 -8.93 -7.44
N GLY A 480 34.07 -8.43 -8.06
CA GLY A 480 32.78 -8.23 -7.38
C GLY A 480 32.25 -6.80 -7.50
N LEU A 481 31.64 -6.31 -6.42
CA LEU A 481 31.19 -4.93 -6.32
C LEU A 481 32.40 -4.01 -6.10
N THR A 482 32.42 -2.87 -6.78
CA THR A 482 33.34 -1.77 -6.46
C THR A 482 32.82 -0.97 -5.26
N ALA A 483 33.59 -0.01 -4.73
CA ALA A 483 33.06 0.92 -3.72
C ALA A 483 31.79 1.65 -4.19
N LYS A 484 31.73 1.98 -5.48
CA LYS A 484 30.54 2.54 -6.15
C LYS A 484 29.37 1.55 -6.14
N GLY A 485 29.63 0.28 -6.43
CA GLY A 485 28.64 -0.80 -6.35
C GLY A 485 28.11 -1.03 -4.95
N HIS A 486 28.98 -1.03 -3.93
CA HIS A 486 28.60 -1.17 -2.53
C HIS A 486 27.71 -0.01 -2.06
N PHE A 487 28.07 1.23 -2.39
CA PHE A 487 27.23 2.38 -2.08
C PHE A 487 25.86 2.25 -2.74
N ALA A 488 25.81 1.94 -4.04
CA ALA A 488 24.56 1.84 -4.80
C ALA A 488 23.63 0.72 -4.34
N ALA A 489 24.17 -0.37 -3.76
CA ALA A 489 23.38 -1.49 -3.27
C ALA A 489 22.46 -1.11 -2.10
N ASP A 490 22.79 -0.07 -1.34
CA ASP A 490 22.06 0.31 -0.13
C ASP A 490 20.82 1.18 -0.41
N TYR A 491 20.64 1.68 -1.63
CA TYR A 491 19.59 2.66 -1.95
C TYR A 491 18.64 2.16 -3.04
N PHE A 492 17.36 1.98 -2.74
CA PHE A 492 16.38 1.52 -3.74
C PHE A 492 15.65 2.68 -4.42
N GLY A 493 15.65 2.71 -5.75
CA GLY A 493 14.88 3.63 -6.61
C GLY A 493 15.66 4.83 -7.14
N TYR A 494 16.75 5.22 -6.46
CA TYR A 494 17.59 6.38 -6.83
C TYR A 494 19.07 6.05 -6.83
N GLU A 495 19.42 4.75 -6.85
CA GLU A 495 20.77 4.23 -6.65
C GLU A 495 21.80 4.91 -7.55
N LEU A 496 21.56 4.94 -8.87
CA LEU A 496 22.55 5.46 -9.81
C LEU A 496 22.79 6.96 -9.60
N ILE A 497 21.72 7.78 -9.52
CA ILE A 497 21.85 9.24 -9.37
C ILE A 497 22.55 9.60 -8.06
N LEU A 498 22.12 8.99 -6.96
CA LEU A 498 22.71 9.25 -5.64
C LEU A 498 24.19 8.85 -5.61
N THR A 499 24.53 7.72 -6.26
CA THR A 499 25.90 7.22 -6.31
C THR A 499 26.81 8.09 -7.19
N GLU A 500 26.37 8.51 -8.37
CA GLU A 500 27.17 9.42 -9.21
C GLU A 500 27.38 10.78 -8.53
N MET A 501 26.37 11.28 -7.82
CA MET A 501 26.49 12.51 -7.02
C MET A 501 27.47 12.35 -5.86
N ASN A 502 27.48 11.19 -5.21
CA ASN A 502 28.45 10.86 -4.17
C ASN A 502 29.87 10.76 -4.75
N ALA A 503 30.05 10.04 -5.86
CA ALA A 503 31.34 9.82 -6.51
C ALA A 503 32.02 11.12 -6.97
N ASN A 504 31.23 12.11 -7.39
CA ASN A 504 31.75 13.44 -7.77
C ASN A 504 31.96 14.38 -6.57
N GLY A 505 31.80 13.89 -5.34
CA GLY A 505 31.99 14.65 -4.11
C GLY A 505 30.95 15.75 -3.87
N PHE A 506 29.82 15.72 -4.59
CA PHE A 506 28.79 16.76 -4.48
C PHE A 506 28.04 16.65 -3.15
N LEU A 507 27.70 15.44 -2.72
CA LEU A 507 26.96 15.23 -1.47
C LEU A 507 27.73 15.72 -0.23
N ASP A 508 29.06 15.58 -0.24
CA ASP A 508 29.94 16.04 0.84
C ASP A 508 29.97 17.56 1.02
N GLN A 509 29.59 18.32 -0.01
CA GLN A 509 29.59 19.78 0.00
C GLN A 509 28.28 20.37 0.55
N LEU A 510 27.25 19.55 0.72
CA LEU A 510 25.93 20.02 1.09
C LEU A 510 25.84 20.30 2.60
N SER A 511 25.14 21.38 2.96
CA SER A 511 24.68 21.57 4.34
C SER A 511 23.57 20.58 4.68
N ALA A 512 23.26 20.40 5.97
CA ALA A 512 22.15 19.53 6.40
C ALA A 512 20.79 19.93 5.78
N VAL A 513 20.57 21.23 5.60
CA VAL A 513 19.34 21.77 4.99
C VAL A 513 19.35 21.54 3.48
N ASP A 514 20.49 21.77 2.82
CA ASP A 514 20.62 21.58 1.37
C ASP A 514 20.54 20.10 0.98
N LEU A 515 21.11 19.20 1.79
CA LEU A 515 20.96 17.76 1.64
C LEU A 515 19.48 17.36 1.71
N SER A 516 18.74 17.90 2.67
CA SER A 516 17.30 17.63 2.81
C SER A 516 16.51 18.12 1.58
N ALA A 517 16.82 19.31 1.06
CA ALA A 517 16.20 19.84 -0.16
C ALA A 517 16.59 19.04 -1.41
N PHE A 518 17.84 18.58 -1.51
CA PHE A 518 18.32 17.71 -2.58
C PHE A 518 17.59 16.36 -2.59
N LEU A 519 17.54 15.66 -1.44
CA LEU A 519 16.83 14.39 -1.33
C LEU A 519 15.34 14.54 -1.63
N SER A 520 14.73 15.63 -1.13
CA SER A 520 13.35 15.99 -1.48
C SER A 520 13.15 16.13 -2.98
N SER A 521 14.12 16.67 -3.71
CA SER A 521 14.01 16.88 -5.15
C SER A 521 14.03 15.58 -5.95
N LEU A 522 14.71 14.54 -5.44
CA LEU A 522 14.80 13.24 -6.09
C LEU A 522 13.49 12.45 -5.94
N ILE A 523 12.87 12.54 -4.76
CA ILE A 523 11.73 11.66 -4.42
C ILE A 523 10.36 12.28 -4.65
N TYR A 524 10.28 13.58 -4.94
CA TYR A 524 9.01 14.27 -5.14
C TYR A 524 8.51 14.13 -6.58
N GLU A 525 7.25 13.78 -6.75
CA GLU A 525 6.58 13.80 -8.05
C GLU A 525 5.45 14.85 -8.05
N PRO A 526 5.52 15.90 -8.90
CA PRO A 526 4.47 16.89 -9.00
C PRO A 526 3.23 16.32 -9.67
N ARG A 527 2.04 16.84 -9.31
CA ARG A 527 0.82 16.54 -10.04
C ARG A 527 0.93 17.15 -11.45
N LYS A 528 0.29 16.53 -12.45
CA LYS A 528 0.36 16.99 -13.87
C LYS A 528 0.03 18.47 -14.10
N LYS A 529 -0.67 19.13 -13.18
CA LYS A 529 -1.09 20.54 -13.27
C LYS A 529 -0.26 21.48 -12.39
N ASP A 530 0.69 20.97 -11.61
CA ASP A 530 1.51 21.79 -10.73
C ASP A 530 2.52 22.57 -11.58
N ALA A 531 2.58 23.88 -11.37
CA ALA A 531 3.55 24.74 -12.04
C ALA A 531 4.94 24.54 -11.41
N PRO A 532 6.02 24.58 -12.22
CA PRO A 532 7.37 24.52 -11.67
C PRO A 532 7.61 25.68 -10.70
N PRO A 533 8.30 25.45 -9.58
CA PRO A 533 8.56 26.50 -8.59
C PRO A 533 9.60 27.48 -9.12
N HIS A 534 9.58 28.71 -8.59
CA HIS A 534 10.71 29.61 -8.76
C HIS A 534 11.92 29.09 -7.98
N LEU A 535 13.02 28.79 -8.67
CA LEU A 535 14.22 28.25 -8.07
C LEU A 535 15.14 29.35 -7.54
N LYS A 536 15.67 29.16 -6.33
CA LYS A 536 16.83 29.94 -5.87
C LYS A 536 18.04 29.56 -6.74
N PRO A 537 19.02 30.46 -6.95
CA PRO A 537 20.21 30.16 -7.76
C PRO A 537 20.91 28.84 -7.39
N LYS A 538 21.01 28.55 -6.08
CA LYS A 538 21.56 27.28 -5.57
C LYS A 538 20.77 26.04 -6.03
N HIS A 539 19.43 26.08 -6.05
CA HIS A 539 18.61 24.95 -6.48
C HIS A 539 18.65 24.79 -8.00
N ALA A 540 18.83 25.88 -8.75
CA ALA A 540 19.05 25.82 -10.19
C ALA A 540 20.39 25.12 -10.50
N ASP A 541 21.46 25.40 -9.75
CA ASP A 541 22.73 24.67 -9.86
C ASP A 541 22.57 23.17 -9.54
N PHE A 542 21.83 22.83 -8.48
CA PHE A 542 21.55 21.44 -8.12
C PHE A 542 20.80 20.73 -9.25
N GLN A 543 19.75 21.35 -9.79
CA GLN A 543 18.98 20.79 -10.89
C GLN A 543 19.86 20.55 -12.12
N LEU A 544 20.72 21.51 -12.47
CA LEU A 544 21.61 21.39 -13.61
C LEU A 544 22.58 20.21 -13.46
N ARG A 545 23.17 20.02 -12.27
CA ARG A 545 24.04 18.86 -11.97
C ARG A 545 23.28 17.55 -12.03
N ILE A 546 22.07 17.48 -11.48
CA ILE A 546 21.23 16.27 -11.53
C ILE A 546 20.88 15.95 -12.98
N ASP A 547 20.49 16.94 -13.78
CA ASP A 547 20.12 16.76 -15.19
C ASP A 547 21.30 16.28 -16.05
N GLN A 548 22.53 16.70 -15.74
CA GLN A 548 23.75 16.22 -16.40
C GLN A 548 23.97 14.73 -16.15
N ILE A 549 23.98 14.32 -14.88
CA ILE A 549 24.13 12.91 -14.47
C ILE A 549 23.00 12.06 -15.06
N PHE A 550 21.77 12.56 -14.98
CA PHE A 550 20.61 11.87 -15.54
C PHE A 550 20.77 11.63 -17.04
N THR A 551 21.24 12.64 -17.78
CA THR A 551 21.48 12.53 -19.22
C THR A 551 22.55 11.49 -19.54
N GLU A 552 23.58 11.38 -18.72
CA GLU A 552 24.61 10.35 -18.85
C GLU A 552 24.07 8.94 -18.59
N ILE A 553 23.35 8.73 -17.48
CA ILE A 553 22.72 7.45 -17.14
C ILE A 553 21.76 7.04 -18.28
N PHE A 554 20.88 7.94 -18.71
CA PHE A 554 19.92 7.70 -19.78
C PHE A 554 20.61 7.27 -21.08
N ARG A 555 21.71 7.92 -21.46
CA ARG A 555 22.49 7.54 -22.65
C ARG A 555 23.09 6.15 -22.51
N ASN A 556 23.61 5.81 -21.34
CA ASN A 556 24.18 4.50 -21.06
C ASN A 556 23.10 3.40 -21.05
N GLU A 557 21.92 3.66 -20.50
CA GLU A 557 20.78 2.73 -20.54
C GLU A 557 20.33 2.43 -21.97
N LEU A 558 20.20 3.48 -22.80
CA LEU A 558 19.87 3.30 -24.22
C LEU A 558 20.93 2.49 -24.99
N ARG A 559 22.22 2.72 -24.71
CA ARG A 559 23.33 1.94 -25.32
C ARG A 559 23.23 0.45 -25.00
N HIS A 560 22.77 0.10 -23.80
CA HIS A 560 22.59 -1.27 -23.35
C HIS A 560 21.18 -1.83 -23.62
N ARG A 561 20.34 -1.13 -24.39
CA ARG A 561 18.95 -1.56 -24.71
C ARG A 561 18.08 -1.76 -23.46
N ILE A 562 18.29 -0.95 -22.44
CA ILE A 562 17.48 -0.96 -21.22
C ILE A 562 16.35 0.06 -21.39
N PRO A 563 15.07 -0.32 -21.16
CA PRO A 563 13.98 0.63 -21.12
C PRO A 563 14.23 1.66 -20.01
N SER A 564 14.30 2.93 -20.39
CA SER A 564 14.58 4.03 -19.47
C SER A 564 13.42 5.03 -19.43
N HIS A 565 13.15 5.55 -18.24
CA HIS A 565 12.21 6.64 -18.03
C HIS A 565 12.99 7.90 -17.64
N ARG A 566 12.57 9.04 -18.19
CA ARG A 566 13.19 10.32 -17.85
C ARG A 566 12.83 10.74 -16.42
N LEU A 567 13.62 10.32 -15.43
CA LEU A 567 13.55 10.84 -14.08
C LEU A 567 14.00 12.30 -14.08
N ARG A 568 13.33 13.15 -13.29
CA ARG A 568 13.64 14.56 -13.18
C ARG A 568 13.63 14.96 -11.71
N ALA A 569 14.59 15.80 -11.33
CA ALA A 569 14.54 16.42 -10.02
C ALA A 569 13.44 17.47 -9.96
N HIS A 570 12.65 17.45 -8.88
CA HIS A 570 11.50 18.31 -8.69
C HIS A 570 11.60 19.08 -7.37
N PHE A 571 12.03 20.34 -7.45
CA PHE A 571 12.23 21.21 -6.29
C PHE A 571 10.96 21.88 -5.75
N HIS A 572 9.76 21.38 -6.07
CA HIS A 572 8.48 21.98 -5.67
C HIS A 572 8.34 22.12 -4.16
N LEU A 573 8.88 21.16 -3.40
CA LEU A 573 8.86 21.17 -1.94
C LEU A 573 10.14 21.73 -1.30
N ALA A 574 11.11 22.21 -2.08
CA ALA A 574 12.41 22.61 -1.54
C ALA A 574 12.27 23.70 -0.46
N ARG A 575 11.49 24.76 -0.74
CA ARG A 575 11.24 25.84 0.25
C ARG A 575 10.53 25.31 1.51
N THR A 576 9.58 24.41 1.34
CA THR A 576 8.82 23.80 2.44
C THR A 576 9.73 22.97 3.33
N VAL A 577 10.58 22.14 2.74
CA VAL A 577 11.56 21.30 3.46
C VAL A 577 12.62 22.16 4.14
N GLU A 578 13.13 23.21 3.49
CA GLU A 578 14.05 24.17 4.12
C GLU A 578 13.44 24.83 5.36
N SER A 579 12.19 25.31 5.25
CA SER A 579 11.51 26.00 6.35
C SER A 579 11.21 25.04 7.51
N TRP A 580 10.87 23.78 7.19
CA TRP A 580 10.74 22.72 8.18
C TRP A 580 12.07 22.42 8.87
N ALA A 581 13.18 22.28 8.13
CA ALA A 581 14.49 22.06 8.71
C ALA A 581 14.95 23.24 9.60
N GLN A 582 14.42 24.44 9.39
CA GLN A 582 14.69 25.64 10.19
C GLN A 582 13.80 25.79 11.43
N GLY A 583 12.93 24.82 11.73
CA GLY A 583 12.10 24.84 12.93
C GLY A 583 10.72 25.48 12.77
N GLU A 584 10.25 25.74 11.55
CA GLU A 584 8.90 26.26 11.35
C GLU A 584 7.82 25.25 11.81
N LYS A 585 6.70 25.76 12.35
CA LYS A 585 5.56 24.93 12.77
C LYS A 585 4.83 24.33 11.56
N PHE A 586 4.34 23.10 11.70
CA PHE A 586 3.78 22.31 10.60
C PHE A 586 2.63 23.03 9.87
N HIS A 587 1.61 23.53 10.58
CA HIS A 587 0.51 24.28 9.96
C HIS A 587 0.92 25.52 9.15
N ARG A 588 2.11 26.10 9.38
CA ARG A 588 2.59 27.27 8.63
C ARG A 588 3.25 26.90 7.30
N LEU A 589 3.71 25.65 7.15
CA LEU A 589 4.36 25.16 5.93
C LEU A 589 3.45 25.24 4.69
N PHE A 590 2.13 25.14 4.87
CA PHE A 590 1.14 25.24 3.80
C PHE A 590 1.01 26.64 3.19
N ARG A 591 1.73 27.64 3.73
CA ARG A 591 1.96 28.93 3.05
C ARG A 591 2.91 28.79 1.85
N HIS A 592 3.61 27.66 1.73
CA HIS A 592 4.64 27.42 0.72
C HIS A 592 4.29 26.27 -0.23
N THR A 593 3.22 25.51 0.04
CA THR A 593 2.83 24.37 -0.77
C THR A 593 1.30 24.18 -0.80
N HIS A 594 0.81 23.58 -1.88
CA HIS A 594 -0.57 23.12 -2.04
C HIS A 594 -0.72 21.60 -1.86
N THR A 595 0.36 20.91 -1.45
CA THR A 595 0.35 19.49 -1.15
C THR A 595 -0.51 19.20 0.08
N ASP A 596 -1.21 18.06 0.08
CA ASP A 596 -2.02 17.61 1.21
C ASP A 596 -1.12 17.32 2.44
N GLU A 597 -1.63 17.51 3.66
CA GLU A 597 -0.85 17.35 4.89
C GLU A 597 -0.21 15.96 5.02
N GLY A 598 -0.99 14.91 4.73
CA GLY A 598 -0.53 13.52 4.79
C GLY A 598 0.55 13.21 3.76
N GLU A 599 0.50 13.82 2.57
CA GLU A 599 1.55 13.67 1.54
C GLU A 599 2.83 14.37 1.97
N LEU A 600 2.73 15.56 2.57
CA LEU A 600 3.92 16.25 3.10
C LEU A 600 4.59 15.43 4.21
N VAL A 601 3.82 14.87 5.15
CA VAL A 601 4.38 13.99 6.19
C VAL A 601 5.00 12.73 5.58
N ARG A 602 4.35 12.09 4.60
CA ARG A 602 4.89 10.94 3.88
C ARG A 602 6.23 11.28 3.23
N HIS A 603 6.29 12.42 2.56
CA HIS A 603 7.49 12.90 1.87
C HIS A 603 8.63 13.17 2.85
N LEU A 604 8.37 13.86 3.96
CA LEU A 604 9.36 14.10 5.00
C LEU A 604 9.87 12.78 5.62
N ARG A 605 9.01 11.77 5.80
CA ARG A 605 9.42 10.43 6.24
C ARG A 605 10.27 9.68 5.23
N MET A 606 10.02 9.85 3.93
CA MET A 606 10.88 9.30 2.89
C MET A 606 12.27 9.98 2.91
N ILE A 607 12.35 11.28 3.17
CA ILE A 607 13.63 11.97 3.39
C ILE A 607 14.35 11.38 4.61
N ILE A 608 13.63 11.17 5.72
CA ILE A 608 14.18 10.56 6.94
C ILE A 608 14.74 9.16 6.66
N GLN A 609 14.05 8.34 5.86
CA GLN A 609 14.55 7.03 5.45
C GLN A 609 15.87 7.16 4.71
N LEU A 610 15.94 7.99 3.66
CA LEU A 610 17.18 8.17 2.89
C LEU A 610 18.32 8.75 3.73
N LEU A 611 18.02 9.63 4.68
CA LEU A 611 19.01 10.15 5.63
C LEU A 611 19.54 9.04 6.54
N ARG A 612 18.66 8.14 7.02
CA ARG A 612 19.08 6.97 7.81
C ARG A 612 19.94 6.01 6.99
N ASP A 613 19.56 5.78 5.73
CA ASP A 613 20.33 4.96 4.80
C ASP A 613 21.72 5.58 4.59
N LEU A 614 21.83 6.89 4.40
CA LEU A 614 23.12 7.60 4.31
C LEU A 614 23.93 7.55 5.62
N MET A 615 23.29 7.51 6.78
CA MET A 615 23.99 7.41 8.07
C MET A 615 24.66 6.04 8.27
N HIS A 616 24.03 4.97 7.78
CA HIS A 616 24.46 3.59 7.99
C HIS A 616 25.02 2.91 6.74
N GLY A 617 24.93 3.56 5.59
CA GLY A 617 25.35 3.03 4.30
C GLY A 617 26.84 2.72 4.23
N ASN A 618 27.14 1.67 3.48
CA ASN A 618 28.49 1.28 3.12
C ASN A 618 29.12 2.36 2.26
N GLU A 619 30.45 2.52 2.35
CA GLU A 619 31.21 3.48 1.54
C GLU A 619 30.75 4.95 1.64
N THR A 620 29.94 5.28 2.65
CA THR A 620 29.51 6.67 2.91
C THR A 620 30.59 7.39 3.72
N SER A 621 31.03 8.55 3.24
CA SER A 621 32.08 9.35 3.89
C SER A 621 31.67 9.76 5.32
N GLU A 622 32.65 9.95 6.21
CA GLU A 622 32.38 10.38 7.58
C GLU A 622 31.70 11.76 7.64
N ASN A 623 32.07 12.65 6.71
CA ASN A 623 31.48 13.98 6.60
C ASN A 623 30.00 13.90 6.18
N LEU A 624 29.68 13.10 5.15
CA LEU A 624 28.29 12.88 4.73
C LEU A 624 27.46 12.21 5.83
N ARG A 625 28.01 11.22 6.55
CA ARG A 625 27.33 10.61 7.72
C ARG A 625 26.99 11.65 8.80
N LYS A 626 27.93 12.55 9.13
CA LYS A 626 27.69 13.65 10.09
C LYS A 626 26.63 14.63 9.59
N THR A 627 26.68 15.00 8.31
CA THR A 627 25.69 15.90 7.70
C THR A 627 24.30 15.26 7.65
N ALA A 628 24.21 13.98 7.29
CA ALA A 628 22.97 13.21 7.29
C ALA A 628 22.39 13.08 8.70
N GLY A 629 23.21 12.81 9.72
CA GLY A 629 22.78 12.77 11.12
C GLY A 629 22.24 14.12 11.62
N LYS A 630 22.88 15.24 11.24
CA LYS A 630 22.34 16.58 11.53
C LYS A 630 21.01 16.81 10.82
N ALA A 631 20.92 16.51 9.52
CA ALA A 631 19.69 16.65 8.75
C ALA A 631 18.54 15.80 9.32
N PHE A 632 18.84 14.57 9.76
CA PHE A 632 17.88 13.67 10.40
C PHE A 632 17.27 14.34 11.63
N GLY A 633 18.07 14.93 12.51
CA GLY A 633 17.57 15.64 13.70
C GLY A 633 16.74 16.88 13.38
N LEU A 634 17.00 17.56 12.25
CA LEU A 634 16.22 18.74 11.82
C LEU A 634 14.84 18.35 11.24
N ILE A 635 14.78 17.22 10.53
CA ILE A 635 13.57 16.77 9.83
C ILE A 635 12.68 15.88 10.72
N ASN A 636 13.28 14.98 11.51
CA ASN A 636 12.57 14.01 12.34
C ASN A 636 12.11 14.61 13.68
N ARG A 637 11.02 15.38 13.64
CA ARG A 637 10.41 16.01 14.82
C ARG A 637 8.88 16.10 14.70
N ASP A 638 8.23 16.36 15.84
CA ASP A 638 6.80 16.61 15.96
C ASP A 638 5.94 15.56 15.22
N ILE A 639 5.02 15.99 14.35
CA ILE A 639 4.08 15.13 13.61
C ILE A 639 4.75 14.23 12.57
N VAL A 640 6.02 14.46 12.25
CA VAL A 640 6.78 13.63 11.31
C VAL A 640 7.33 12.39 11.99
N ASP A 641 7.67 12.48 13.28
CA ASP A 641 8.24 11.38 14.08
C ASP A 641 7.21 10.25 14.26
N ALA A 642 7.42 9.17 13.50
CA ALA A 642 6.57 8.00 13.50
C ALA A 642 6.75 7.13 14.75
N GLU A 643 7.95 7.13 15.35
CA GLU A 643 8.24 6.30 16.50
C GLU A 643 7.56 6.87 17.75
N LYS A 644 7.61 8.19 17.94
CA LYS A 644 6.81 8.88 18.96
C LYS A 644 5.34 8.50 18.85
N GLN A 645 4.79 8.47 17.63
CA GLN A 645 3.38 8.12 17.40
C GLN A 645 3.02 6.68 17.79
N LEU A 646 3.92 5.72 17.57
CA LEU A 646 3.68 4.33 17.93
C LEU A 646 3.85 4.06 19.42
N ARG A 647 4.78 4.74 20.09
CA ARG A 647 5.03 4.62 21.53
C ARG A 647 3.96 5.28 22.41
N ILE A 648 3.09 6.11 21.83
CA ILE A 648 1.95 6.71 22.53
C ILE A 648 0.90 5.64 22.94
N HIS A 649 1.00 4.42 22.41
CA HIS A 649 0.16 3.26 22.76
C HIS A 649 0.90 2.32 23.69
#